data_AF-A0A8J1J5W0-F1
#
_entry.id   AF-A0A8J1J5W0-F1
#
_cell.length_a   1.000
_cell.length_b   1.000
_cell.length_c   1.000
_cell.angle_alpha   90.00
_cell.angle_beta   90.00
_cell.angle_gamma   90.00
#
_symmetry.space_group_name_H-M   'P 1'
#
loop_
_entity.id
_entity.type
_entity.pdbx_description
1 polymer ?
#
loop_
_entity_poly.entity_id
_entity_poly.type
_entity_poly.pdbx_seq_one_letter_code
_entity_poly.pdbx_strand_id
1 'polypeptide(L)'
;MGNSIRSDSDLSACQSSSSLSSGVSSTHSGSMEDTDSTQQSVLIKTGWLDKNPPQGSYIFQKRWVKLDLDYLRYYESDKDMYSNGFIKTNFIAEVAPCGDQKFEVRTSNRDFVFRAESDEVRNEWVKAFKQVVDEKRNRLSTYHPVPINSMGADKSGFLELRGFRNKVYVEVVMDKVFLYKSAEDHASGVGLKFIDMNLGSVKDSDRRSFDLTTPYKTFSFSADSESEKGEWVEAMLQSIGEALSNLEVAKKIWLVEANRRCADCNAPNPDWASINLCVVMCKRCAGEHRSLGPNISKVRSLKMDHKVWTQELIELFQRIGNTASNKFWAANVPPSEAIDVTSSMAERKKFILAKYREGKYRRYHQLFGNQAELDKALCAAVTTSDLTETQALVFCGADVSCSTGDPSYPTPIALAEQAGQRLQMEFLMQNRTSEIPRLELGTNIEKEYYVVRPNITHNGFLYKTSSMNRLVTERKAKEEFSRRWCVLNDGVLSYYETNLSSTPNGEIKMGEIVCVAVNPPDTHGYESTFEIYTQSERLYLFAADSPEEAREWVKSITKCFLPLKAEELLSRDFDRIGRLQYKGGRSLERTAVGWFSLYKTKLCMYLEEGDTVEVIHLKKLSELSPSTRERDVLVLVAQGRTTYILAERKLDFSGWENAIQKASSSTGDTLSEQQLTGSDVPVLVHKCIDHISQFGMASEGIYRKSGQNSKTTSLLEALKKDARRVVLKEEEHHVDNVSDTLKRFFRGLEEGVFGEHCQDWLNVADIDDEHMRIGRYQEILQKLPQINRATLKALITHLYCIQHFSDENQMNVHNLAIVFGPTLFQTDGQNYKPGRVVEDLVNCFRPIFGVSEMELQKQLNVIKAIIKLRATGKPKHQSPAFICTVYLEERGNKSEHSVQIPANMTAEELTKMVLGMRGIHREATEYWGCAEVDETEETERPLHFSEKVLHIYHSDRANCNLVVKKHTHMATMLTYINSRAGDTKNGPIKFREEKSLLGFNAAFHERYFMLNNAMLRMYKEIRSAKRASLSAESGSESHRAEKEWPVKNLTIYLGIKKKIRPPTSWGFTVVYKNEKQEKTQWYLSFDTVRDMREWFAAFTFVQHGSLWPHESDVGRPPRTSMESRLGNMSLIPIRGNENEIRRSLSQLTIDPVSLLGRV
;
A
#
# COMPACT_ATOMS: atom_id res chain seq x y z
N MET A 1 44.31 33.13 33.24
CA MET A 1 44.96 34.24 32.51
C MET A 1 44.06 34.61 31.35
N GLY A 2 43.49 35.79 31.19
CA GLY A 2 43.45 36.98 32.00
C GLY A 2 42.57 37.98 31.24
N ASN A 3 41.73 38.70 32.00
CA ASN A 3 41.17 40.03 31.73
C ASN A 3 40.23 40.24 30.52
N SER A 4 39.23 41.12 30.54
CA SER A 4 38.49 41.98 31.50
C SER A 4 37.61 42.89 30.58
N ILE A 5 36.40 43.37 30.88
CA ILE A 5 36.03 44.45 31.82
C ILE A 5 34.54 44.75 31.55
N ARG A 6 33.77 44.88 32.66
CA ARG A 6 32.69 45.85 33.05
C ARG A 6 31.66 46.34 32.02
N SER A 7 30.43 46.73 32.39
CA SER A 7 29.94 47.45 33.60
C SER A 7 28.39 47.33 33.62
N ASP A 8 27.79 46.93 34.75
CA ASP A 8 27.07 47.79 35.74
C ASP A 8 25.59 48.01 35.34
N SER A 9 24.57 48.00 36.20
CA SER A 9 24.44 48.09 37.66
C SER A 9 22.93 47.95 37.98
N ASP A 10 22.54 47.13 38.98
CA ASP A 10 21.99 47.58 40.29
C ASP A 10 20.45 47.77 40.31
N LEU A 11 19.67 47.54 41.38
CA LEU A 11 19.92 47.17 42.78
C LEU A 11 18.58 46.84 43.47
N SER A 12 18.66 46.00 44.52
CA SER A 12 17.95 46.10 45.83
C SER A 12 16.44 45.79 45.89
N ALA A 13 15.87 45.21 46.96
CA ALA A 13 16.30 44.67 48.26
C ALA A 13 15.12 43.79 48.76
N CYS A 14 15.30 42.59 49.30
CA CYS A 14 15.72 42.25 50.67
C CYS A 14 14.99 42.99 51.79
N GLN A 15 14.17 42.24 52.54
CA GLN A 15 14.16 42.11 54.01
C GLN A 15 12.77 41.57 54.41
N SER A 16 12.57 40.69 55.38
CA SER A 16 13.39 39.75 56.16
C SER A 16 12.48 39.30 57.31
N SER A 17 12.71 38.08 57.80
CA SER A 17 12.72 37.72 59.25
C SER A 17 11.41 37.86 60.06
N SER A 18 11.00 36.95 60.93
CA SER A 18 11.67 35.79 61.54
C SER A 18 10.66 35.23 62.56
N SER A 19 10.43 33.91 62.61
CA SER A 19 11.01 32.99 63.64
C SER A 19 10.28 33.10 64.98
N LEU A 20 9.96 32.10 65.79
CA LEU A 20 10.46 30.76 66.14
C LEU A 20 9.44 30.32 67.24
N SER A 21 9.21 29.07 67.66
CA SER A 21 9.95 27.81 67.55
C SER A 21 9.11 26.71 68.22
N SER A 22 9.40 25.47 67.80
CA SER A 22 9.50 24.23 68.60
C SER A 22 8.24 23.72 69.29
N GLY A 23 7.79 22.47 69.14
CA GLY A 23 8.31 21.19 68.65
C GLY A 23 7.27 20.15 69.14
N VAL A 24 7.21 18.87 68.81
CA VAL A 24 8.12 17.81 68.39
C VAL A 24 7.22 16.63 67.94
N SER A 25 7.62 15.89 66.89
CA SER A 25 7.33 14.48 66.50
C SER A 25 5.93 13.87 66.74
N SER A 26 5.29 13.10 65.86
CA SER A 26 5.79 11.99 65.04
C SER A 26 4.66 11.42 64.16
N THR A 27 4.97 11.10 62.90
CA THR A 27 4.50 9.99 62.04
C THR A 27 3.03 9.53 62.02
N HIS A 28 2.56 9.39 60.77
CA HIS A 28 1.57 8.47 60.19
C HIS A 28 0.17 8.98 59.84
N SER A 29 -0.07 8.95 58.52
CA SER A 29 -1.31 8.65 57.81
C SER A 29 -2.56 9.48 58.16
N GLY A 30 -2.80 10.51 57.36
CA GLY A 30 -4.10 11.16 57.24
C GLY A 30 -4.38 11.45 55.78
N SER A 31 -5.25 10.64 55.18
CA SER A 31 -6.05 11.00 54.01
C SER A 31 -6.78 12.30 54.31
N MET A 32 -6.42 13.39 53.64
CA MET A 32 -7.18 14.64 53.69
C MET A 32 -8.04 14.73 52.43
N GLU A 33 -9.33 14.71 52.71
CA GLU A 33 -10.44 14.90 51.80
C GLU A 33 -10.38 16.29 51.16
N ASP A 34 -10.59 16.30 49.84
CA ASP A 34 -10.79 17.51 49.04
C ASP A 34 -11.99 18.30 49.57
N THR A 35 -11.76 19.57 49.91
CA THR A 35 -12.81 20.57 50.05
C THR A 35 -13.33 20.95 48.67
N ASP A 36 -14.35 20.22 48.21
CA ASP A 36 -15.07 20.52 46.97
C ASP A 36 -16.21 21.51 47.27
N SER A 37 -16.00 22.79 46.92
CA SER A 37 -17.00 23.84 47.09
C SER A 37 -17.98 23.85 45.92
N THR A 38 -18.96 22.95 45.95
CA THR A 38 -20.25 23.16 45.28
C THR A 38 -21.25 23.65 46.33
N GLN A 39 -21.98 24.73 46.07
CA GLN A 39 -23.00 25.28 46.98
C GLN A 39 -24.14 24.27 47.18
N GLN A 40 -23.99 23.30 48.08
CA GLN A 40 -25.10 22.56 48.65
C GLN A 40 -25.86 23.49 49.61
N SER A 41 -27.19 23.56 49.48
CA SER A 41 -28.01 24.30 50.45
C SER A 41 -27.79 23.72 51.85
N VAL A 42 -27.32 24.55 52.77
CA VAL A 42 -26.99 24.14 54.13
C VAL A 42 -28.26 23.65 54.80
N LEU A 43 -28.28 22.38 55.20
CA LEU A 43 -29.39 21.76 55.90
C LEU A 43 -29.47 22.34 57.32
N ILE A 44 -30.60 22.95 57.68
CA ILE A 44 -30.75 23.71 58.93
C ILE A 44 -31.34 22.84 60.03
N LYS A 45 -32.39 22.07 59.73
CA LYS A 45 -33.00 21.16 60.70
C LYS A 45 -33.70 19.99 60.03
N THR A 46 -33.66 18.82 60.65
CA THR A 46 -34.43 17.64 60.25
C THR A 46 -35.04 16.93 61.44
N GLY A 47 -36.15 16.23 61.24
CA GLY A 47 -36.79 15.44 62.30
C GLY A 47 -38.19 14.97 61.94
N TRP A 48 -38.76 14.11 62.77
CA TRP A 48 -40.14 13.65 62.63
C TRP A 48 -41.12 14.71 63.11
N LEU A 49 -42.13 15.02 62.28
CA LEU A 49 -43.26 15.87 62.65
C LEU A 49 -44.57 15.23 62.18
N ASP A 50 -45.62 15.44 62.95
CA ASP A 50 -46.97 15.05 62.62
C ASP A 50 -47.62 16.16 61.80
N LYS A 51 -47.98 15.88 60.55
CA LYS A 51 -48.52 16.87 59.60
C LYS A 51 -50.00 16.63 59.31
N ASN A 52 -50.80 17.70 59.27
CA ASN A 52 -52.22 17.62 58.92
C ASN A 52 -52.44 17.50 57.38
N PRO A 53 -53.35 16.63 56.89
CA PRO A 53 -53.76 16.59 55.48
C PRO A 53 -54.55 17.83 55.02
N PRO A 54 -54.66 18.08 53.68
CA PRO A 54 -55.35 19.25 53.12
C PRO A 54 -56.87 19.28 53.33
N GLN A 55 -57.50 18.12 53.51
CA GLN A 55 -58.95 17.95 53.49
C GLN A 55 -59.44 17.40 54.83
N GLY A 56 -59.47 18.25 55.86
CA GLY A 56 -60.40 18.16 56.99
C GLY A 56 -60.45 16.90 57.86
N SER A 57 -59.64 15.86 57.64
CA SER A 57 -59.58 14.72 58.53
C SER A 57 -58.68 15.04 59.72
N TYR A 58 -59.18 14.89 60.94
CA TYR A 58 -58.47 15.14 62.20
C TYR A 58 -57.29 14.18 62.48
N ILE A 59 -56.76 13.52 61.45
CA ILE A 59 -55.73 12.48 61.58
C ILE A 59 -54.39 13.04 61.09
N PHE A 60 -53.54 13.39 62.06
CA PHE A 60 -52.16 13.76 61.79
C PHE A 60 -51.38 12.56 61.21
N GLN A 61 -50.57 12.83 60.19
CA GLN A 61 -49.70 11.84 59.57
C GLN A 61 -48.25 12.13 59.94
N LYS A 62 -47.56 11.14 60.50
CA LYS A 62 -46.13 11.24 60.82
C LYS A 62 -45.32 11.34 59.52
N ARG A 63 -44.47 12.37 59.41
CA ARG A 63 -43.63 12.67 58.25
C ARG A 63 -42.22 13.03 58.69
N TRP A 64 -41.22 12.59 57.94
CA TRP A 64 -39.85 13.04 58.13
C TRP A 64 -39.71 14.40 57.43
N VAL A 65 -39.32 15.44 58.17
CA VAL A 65 -39.28 16.81 57.67
C VAL A 65 -37.83 17.30 57.60
N LYS A 66 -37.48 17.99 56.53
CA LYS A 66 -36.18 18.64 56.30
C LYS A 66 -36.37 20.11 55.94
N LEU A 67 -35.69 20.99 56.65
CA LEU A 67 -35.66 22.43 56.40
C LEU A 67 -34.23 22.85 56.03
N ASP A 68 -34.11 23.53 54.91
CA ASP A 68 -32.90 24.23 54.47
C ASP A 68 -33.23 25.71 54.15
N LEU A 69 -32.24 26.47 53.66
CA LEU A 69 -32.45 27.88 53.32
C LEU A 69 -33.49 28.11 52.24
N ASP A 70 -33.69 27.17 51.31
CA ASP A 70 -34.48 27.35 50.10
C ASP A 70 -35.82 26.61 50.14
N TYR A 71 -35.90 25.48 50.86
CA TYR A 71 -37.06 24.61 50.87
C TYR A 71 -37.35 24.01 52.25
N LEU A 72 -38.65 23.92 52.55
CA LEU A 72 -39.21 22.99 53.52
C LEU A 72 -39.69 21.74 52.78
N ARG A 73 -39.21 20.56 53.14
CA ARG A 73 -39.50 19.28 52.49
C ARG A 73 -40.01 18.27 53.49
N TYR A 74 -40.96 17.42 53.09
CA TYR A 74 -41.45 16.33 53.95
C TYR A 74 -41.63 15.02 53.19
N TYR A 75 -41.33 13.91 53.87
CA TYR A 75 -41.17 12.56 53.34
C TYR A 75 -42.02 11.57 54.15
N GLU A 76 -42.33 10.41 53.57
CA GLU A 76 -43.03 9.34 54.29
C GLU A 76 -42.08 8.61 55.24
N SER A 77 -40.87 8.36 54.78
CA SER A 77 -39.75 7.79 55.53
C SER A 77 -38.50 8.67 55.44
N ASP A 78 -37.60 8.55 56.40
CA ASP A 78 -36.27 9.19 56.37
C ASP A 78 -35.36 8.63 55.26
N LYS A 79 -35.68 7.42 54.77
CA LYS A 79 -35.00 6.74 53.66
C LYS A 79 -35.52 7.13 52.27
N ASP A 80 -36.61 7.90 52.17
CA ASP A 80 -37.17 8.26 50.87
C ASP A 80 -36.32 9.32 50.18
N MET A 81 -36.01 9.09 48.91
CA MET A 81 -35.19 10.02 48.11
C MET A 81 -35.99 11.23 47.60
N TYR A 82 -37.30 11.07 47.39
CA TYR A 82 -38.17 12.13 46.88
C TYR A 82 -39.20 12.55 47.92
N SER A 83 -39.37 13.86 48.10
CA SER A 83 -40.38 14.41 49.01
C SER A 83 -41.80 14.07 48.56
N ASN A 84 -42.72 14.00 49.52
CA ASN A 84 -44.16 13.97 49.27
C ASN A 84 -44.74 15.37 49.01
N GLY A 85 -44.02 16.40 49.47
CA GLY A 85 -44.29 17.79 49.15
C GLY A 85 -43.13 18.69 49.58
N PHE A 86 -43.05 19.86 48.96
CA PHE A 86 -42.13 20.92 49.36
C PHE A 86 -42.82 22.28 49.36
N ILE A 87 -42.25 23.21 50.12
CA ILE A 87 -42.64 24.63 50.16
C ILE A 87 -41.35 25.44 49.98
N LYS A 88 -41.32 26.32 48.97
CA LYS A 88 -40.22 27.29 48.81
C LYS A 88 -40.25 28.27 49.99
N THR A 89 -39.13 28.43 50.70
CA THR A 89 -39.07 29.25 51.92
C THR A 89 -39.41 30.72 51.65
N ASN A 90 -39.14 31.23 50.45
CA ASN A 90 -39.52 32.59 50.03
C ASN A 90 -41.03 32.85 50.01
N PHE A 91 -41.85 31.79 49.96
CA PHE A 91 -43.32 31.87 49.94
C PHE A 91 -43.94 31.62 51.32
N ILE A 92 -43.12 31.40 52.35
CA ILE A 92 -43.57 31.32 53.74
C ILE A 92 -43.74 32.74 54.26
N ALA A 93 -44.99 33.15 54.50
CA ALA A 93 -45.32 34.48 54.99
C ALA A 93 -45.05 34.60 56.50
N GLU A 94 -45.42 33.56 57.25
CA GLU A 94 -45.35 33.54 58.70
C GLU A 94 -45.20 32.11 59.23
N VAL A 95 -44.50 31.95 60.36
CA VAL A 95 -44.50 30.73 61.16
C VAL A 95 -44.81 31.07 62.60
N ALA A 96 -45.91 30.50 63.12
CA ALA A 96 -46.43 30.81 64.44
C ALA A 96 -46.78 29.54 65.23
N PRO A 97 -46.49 29.47 66.55
CA PRO A 97 -47.00 28.40 67.41
C PRO A 97 -48.53 28.48 67.52
N CYS A 98 -49.23 27.35 67.48
CA CYS A 98 -50.70 27.30 67.54
C CYS A 98 -51.20 26.13 68.43
N GLY A 99 -51.42 26.41 69.72
CA GLY A 99 -51.82 25.40 70.72
C GLY A 99 -50.65 24.55 71.23
N ASP A 100 -50.98 23.48 71.96
CA ASP A 100 -49.98 22.60 72.60
C ASP A 100 -49.26 21.74 71.57
N GLN A 101 -47.92 21.76 71.62
CA GLN A 101 -47.01 21.01 70.75
C GLN A 101 -47.20 21.25 69.24
N LYS A 102 -47.93 22.29 68.84
CA LYS A 102 -48.29 22.57 67.44
C LYS A 102 -47.77 23.93 66.97
N PHE A 103 -47.51 24.02 65.67
CA PHE A 103 -47.18 25.26 64.98
C PHE A 103 -47.69 25.24 63.54
N GLU A 104 -47.90 26.43 62.99
CA GLU A 104 -48.43 26.65 61.65
C GLU A 104 -47.41 27.37 60.77
N VAL A 105 -47.24 26.88 59.56
CA VAL A 105 -46.48 27.50 58.47
C VAL A 105 -47.47 28.03 57.46
N ARG A 106 -47.59 29.35 57.35
CA ARG A 106 -48.57 30.04 56.50
C ARG A 106 -47.94 30.48 55.18
N THR A 107 -48.52 30.03 54.07
CA THR A 107 -48.24 30.57 52.73
C THR A 107 -49.40 31.44 52.26
N SER A 108 -49.27 32.11 51.11
CA SER A 108 -50.33 33.01 50.59
C SER A 108 -51.68 32.31 50.36
N ASN A 109 -51.66 30.99 50.09
CA ASN A 109 -52.83 30.25 49.66
C ASN A 109 -53.20 29.09 50.61
N ARG A 110 -52.35 28.75 51.59
CA ARG A 110 -52.59 27.61 52.48
C ARG A 110 -51.79 27.66 53.78
N ASP A 111 -52.45 27.23 54.85
CA ASP A 111 -51.81 26.97 56.14
C ASP A 111 -51.41 25.49 56.31
N PHE A 112 -50.20 25.26 56.82
CA PHE A 112 -49.67 23.94 57.12
C PHE A 112 -49.43 23.79 58.61
N VAL A 113 -50.27 22.99 59.27
CA VAL A 113 -50.14 22.69 60.71
C VAL A 113 -49.26 21.45 60.92
N PHE A 114 -48.24 21.62 61.76
CA PHE A 114 -47.32 20.59 62.22
C PHE A 114 -47.43 20.42 63.74
N ARG A 115 -47.33 19.18 64.22
CA ARG A 115 -47.24 18.82 65.64
C ARG A 115 -45.89 18.16 65.92
N ALA A 116 -45.20 18.64 66.95
CA ALA A 116 -43.97 18.06 67.47
C ALA A 116 -44.27 17.12 68.65
N GLU A 117 -43.26 16.38 69.10
CA GLU A 117 -43.38 15.46 70.24
C GLU A 117 -43.40 16.16 71.61
N SER A 118 -42.85 17.37 71.69
CA SER A 118 -42.83 18.20 72.90
C SER A 118 -42.86 19.69 72.56
N ASP A 119 -43.14 20.52 73.56
CA ASP A 119 -43.16 21.97 73.38
C ASP A 119 -41.76 22.55 73.11
N GLU A 120 -40.72 21.93 73.66
CA GLU A 120 -39.32 22.26 73.40
C GLU A 120 -38.97 22.04 71.93
N VAL A 121 -39.29 20.85 71.40
CA VAL A 121 -39.02 20.50 69.99
C VAL A 121 -39.81 21.42 69.05
N ARG A 122 -41.07 21.73 69.38
CA ARG A 122 -41.87 22.72 68.64
C ARG A 122 -41.20 24.09 68.63
N ASN A 123 -40.70 24.57 69.77
CA ASN A 123 -40.03 25.87 69.87
C ASN A 123 -38.72 25.91 69.06
N GLU A 124 -37.96 24.82 69.03
CA GLU A 124 -36.78 24.70 68.18
C GLU A 124 -37.10 24.77 66.68
N TRP A 125 -38.15 24.08 66.24
CA TRP A 125 -38.60 24.15 64.85
C TRP A 125 -39.05 25.56 64.48
N VAL A 126 -39.90 26.19 65.31
CA VAL A 126 -40.34 27.58 65.09
C VAL A 126 -39.15 28.54 65.03
N LYS A 127 -38.15 28.38 65.91
CA LYS A 127 -36.92 29.19 65.89
C LYS A 127 -36.14 29.00 64.59
N ALA A 128 -35.94 27.76 64.14
CA ALA A 128 -35.25 27.46 62.89
C ALA A 128 -35.97 28.07 61.67
N PHE A 129 -37.30 27.99 61.62
CA PHE A 129 -38.09 28.62 60.55
C PHE A 129 -37.97 30.14 60.55
N LYS A 130 -38.09 30.78 61.72
CA LYS A 130 -37.96 32.25 61.85
C LYS A 130 -36.58 32.71 61.39
N GLN A 131 -35.52 31.99 61.76
CA GLN A 131 -34.16 32.28 61.30
C GLN A 131 -34.06 32.27 59.77
N VAL A 132 -34.63 31.26 59.10
CA VAL A 132 -34.65 31.17 57.63
C VAL A 132 -35.41 32.32 56.99
N VAL A 133 -36.60 32.65 57.51
CA VAL A 133 -37.45 33.72 56.99
C VAL A 133 -36.78 35.09 57.16
N ASP A 134 -36.13 35.33 58.30
CA ASP A 134 -35.44 36.58 58.60
C ASP A 134 -34.14 36.75 57.78
N GLU A 135 -33.33 35.70 57.66
CA GLU A 135 -32.11 35.71 56.87
C GLU A 135 -32.39 36.00 55.38
N LYS A 136 -33.53 35.53 54.87
CA LYS A 136 -33.96 35.82 53.50
C LYS A 136 -34.56 37.22 53.31
N ARG A 137 -35.33 37.75 54.27
CA ARG A 137 -35.77 39.15 54.23
C ARG A 137 -34.58 40.12 54.13
N ASN A 138 -33.50 39.84 54.86
CA ASN A 138 -32.28 40.64 54.81
C ASN A 138 -31.52 40.53 53.46
N ARG A 139 -31.56 39.38 52.78
CA ARG A 139 -30.94 39.25 51.44
C ARG A 139 -31.67 40.04 50.35
N LEU A 140 -33.00 40.17 50.45
CA LEU A 140 -33.83 40.90 49.48
C LEU A 140 -33.73 42.44 49.63
N SER A 141 -33.27 42.96 50.77
CA SER A 141 -33.13 44.41 51.00
C SER A 141 -31.82 45.02 50.50
N THR A 142 -30.85 44.22 50.05
CA THR A 142 -29.46 44.69 49.82
C THR A 142 -29.04 44.80 48.35
N TYR A 143 -29.98 44.77 47.39
CA TYR A 143 -29.65 44.91 45.96
C TYR A 143 -30.57 45.90 45.23
N HIS A 144 -29.97 46.91 44.60
CA HIS A 144 -30.61 47.80 43.64
C HIS A 144 -31.19 47.01 42.45
N PRO A 145 -32.32 47.45 41.87
CA PRO A 145 -33.00 46.72 40.80
C PRO A 145 -32.25 46.89 39.48
N VAL A 146 -31.40 45.92 39.14
CA VAL A 146 -31.10 45.59 37.75
C VAL A 146 -32.34 44.85 37.21
N PRO A 147 -32.83 45.12 35.99
CA PRO A 147 -33.98 44.39 35.46
C PRO A 147 -33.65 42.90 35.40
N ILE A 148 -34.24 42.13 36.32
CA ILE A 148 -34.26 40.67 36.30
C ILE A 148 -35.21 40.27 35.16
N ASN A 149 -34.76 40.48 33.94
CA ASN A 149 -35.28 39.79 32.76
C ASN A 149 -34.17 38.86 32.29
N SER A 150 -34.05 37.70 32.94
CA SER A 150 -33.59 36.41 32.39
C SER A 150 -33.15 35.43 33.49
N MET A 151 -34.08 34.99 34.34
CA MET A 151 -34.09 33.62 34.88
C MET A 151 -35.55 33.17 34.83
N GLY A 152 -36.14 33.21 33.63
CA GLY A 152 -37.38 32.51 33.36
C GLY A 152 -37.09 31.01 33.36
N ALA A 153 -38.06 30.18 33.75
CA ALA A 153 -37.94 28.73 33.62
C ALA A 153 -37.53 28.37 32.18
N ASP A 154 -36.56 27.47 32.03
CA ASP A 154 -36.09 26.97 30.73
C ASP A 154 -37.27 26.41 29.93
N LYS A 155 -38.22 25.78 30.64
CA LYS A 155 -39.55 25.45 30.14
C LYS A 155 -40.54 25.27 31.30
N SER A 156 -41.79 25.69 31.12
CA SER A 156 -42.88 25.42 32.06
C SER A 156 -44.19 25.11 31.33
N GLY A 157 -45.05 24.28 31.93
CA GLY A 157 -46.31 23.85 31.30
C GLY A 157 -46.88 22.55 31.89
N PHE A 158 -47.94 22.02 31.27
CA PHE A 158 -48.63 20.82 31.76
C PHE A 158 -48.13 19.55 31.09
N LEU A 159 -47.88 18.51 31.88
CA LEU A 159 -47.54 17.16 31.41
C LEU A 159 -48.41 16.10 32.09
N GLU A 160 -48.72 15.01 31.38
CA GLU A 160 -49.34 13.83 31.99
C GLU A 160 -48.25 12.97 32.63
N LEU A 161 -48.31 12.75 33.95
CA LEU A 161 -47.35 11.90 34.67
C LEU A 161 -47.99 10.54 34.97
N ARG A 162 -47.34 9.45 34.54
CA ARG A 162 -47.84 8.09 34.75
C ARG A 162 -48.07 7.81 36.24
N GLY A 163 -49.29 7.41 36.59
CA GLY A 163 -49.72 7.17 37.97
C GLY A 163 -50.43 8.36 38.65
N PHE A 164 -50.54 9.52 37.97
CA PHE A 164 -51.37 10.64 38.39
C PHE A 164 -52.63 10.72 37.52
N ARG A 165 -53.80 10.99 38.14
CA ARG A 165 -55.08 11.06 37.43
C ARG A 165 -55.25 12.33 36.58
N ASN A 166 -54.60 13.42 36.98
CA ASN A 166 -54.67 14.73 36.33
C ASN A 166 -53.27 15.13 35.83
N LYS A 167 -53.22 16.00 34.81
CA LYS A 167 -51.98 16.66 34.37
C LYS A 167 -51.33 17.41 35.54
N VAL A 168 -50.00 17.33 35.61
CA VAL A 168 -49.17 18.07 36.57
C VAL A 168 -48.55 19.28 35.88
N TYR A 169 -48.35 20.37 36.62
CA TYR A 169 -47.62 21.52 36.12
C TYR A 169 -46.12 21.31 36.41
N VAL A 170 -45.30 21.37 35.37
CA VAL A 170 -43.86 21.07 35.41
C VAL A 170 -43.09 22.34 35.09
N GLU A 171 -41.98 22.55 35.80
CA GLU A 171 -41.09 23.70 35.63
C GLU A 171 -39.64 23.19 35.64
N VAL A 172 -38.91 23.43 34.55
CA VAL A 172 -37.46 23.15 34.45
C VAL A 172 -36.72 24.45 34.71
N VAL A 173 -35.87 24.48 35.73
CA VAL A 173 -35.07 25.65 36.09
C VAL A 173 -33.67 25.17 36.47
N MET A 174 -32.66 25.60 35.71
CA MET A 174 -31.25 25.35 35.98
C MET A 174 -30.95 23.85 36.11
N ASP A 175 -30.59 23.37 37.30
CA ASP A 175 -30.24 21.99 37.62
C ASP A 175 -31.39 21.15 38.18
N LYS A 176 -32.63 21.67 38.22
CA LYS A 176 -33.78 21.03 38.86
C LYS A 176 -35.05 21.04 38.00
N VAL A 177 -35.81 19.96 38.10
CA VAL A 177 -37.18 19.86 37.56
C VAL A 177 -38.18 19.83 38.71
N PHE A 178 -39.08 20.81 38.76
CA PHE A 178 -40.12 20.94 39.77
C PHE A 178 -41.46 20.41 39.25
N LEU A 179 -42.16 19.64 40.10
CA LEU A 179 -43.50 19.11 39.83
C LEU A 179 -44.51 19.74 40.78
N TYR A 180 -45.56 20.34 40.23
CA TYR A 180 -46.66 20.97 40.95
C TYR A 180 -47.99 20.31 40.56
N LYS A 181 -48.96 20.32 41.47
CA LYS A 181 -50.28 19.73 41.22
C LYS A 181 -51.13 20.62 40.29
N SER A 182 -50.95 21.94 40.36
CA SER A 182 -51.63 22.94 39.52
C SER A 182 -50.73 24.17 39.30
N ALA A 183 -51.13 25.06 38.39
CA ALA A 183 -50.45 26.35 38.20
C ALA A 183 -50.59 27.29 39.41
N GLU A 184 -51.69 27.18 40.17
CA GLU A 184 -51.89 27.94 41.42
C GLU A 184 -50.91 27.48 42.52
N ASP A 185 -50.63 26.18 42.59
CA ASP A 185 -49.64 25.60 43.50
C ASP A 185 -48.21 26.06 43.13
N HIS A 186 -47.90 26.20 41.84
CA HIS A 186 -46.65 26.82 41.35
C HIS A 186 -46.54 28.29 41.78
N ALA A 187 -47.59 29.09 41.56
CA ALA A 187 -47.63 30.50 41.93
C ALA A 187 -47.51 30.74 43.44
N SER A 188 -47.90 29.77 44.27
CA SER A 188 -47.78 29.82 45.73
C SER A 188 -46.52 29.14 46.27
N GLY A 189 -45.64 28.63 45.40
CA GLY A 189 -44.37 28.00 45.78
C GLY A 189 -44.52 26.65 46.50
N VAL A 190 -45.67 26.00 46.39
CA VAL A 190 -45.99 24.70 47.02
C VAL A 190 -45.98 23.61 45.96
N GLY A 191 -45.01 22.70 45.99
CA GLY A 191 -44.89 21.64 44.99
C GLY A 191 -44.97 20.22 45.56
N LEU A 192 -45.13 19.25 44.66
CA LEU A 192 -45.16 17.82 44.98
C LEU A 192 -43.74 17.31 45.29
N LYS A 193 -42.81 17.56 44.38
CA LYS A 193 -41.41 17.17 44.51
C LYS A 193 -40.59 17.90 43.45
N PHE A 194 -39.29 18.01 43.67
CA PHE A 194 -38.34 18.35 42.63
C PHE A 194 -37.36 17.20 42.41
N ILE A 195 -36.79 17.17 41.21
CA ILE A 195 -35.84 16.18 40.76
C ILE A 195 -34.54 16.92 40.49
N ASP A 196 -33.47 16.46 41.13
CA ASP A 196 -32.12 16.95 40.87
C ASP A 196 -31.60 16.31 39.58
N MET A 197 -31.16 17.13 38.63
CA MET A 197 -30.85 16.69 37.28
C MET A 197 -29.42 16.20 37.12
N ASN A 198 -28.56 16.39 38.12
CA ASN A 198 -27.20 15.84 38.18
C ASN A 198 -27.15 14.30 38.11
N LEU A 199 -28.25 13.63 38.48
CA LEU A 199 -28.42 12.17 38.42
C LEU A 199 -29.49 11.76 37.40
N GLY A 200 -29.99 12.70 36.58
CA GLY A 200 -31.06 12.49 35.63
C GLY A 200 -30.58 11.95 34.29
N SER A 201 -31.37 11.07 33.68
CA SER A 201 -31.23 10.67 32.28
C SER A 201 -32.60 10.68 31.61
N VAL A 202 -32.71 11.29 30.43
CA VAL A 202 -33.97 11.35 29.68
C VAL A 202 -33.90 10.34 28.55
N LYS A 203 -34.91 9.46 28.46
CA LYS A 203 -35.07 8.50 27.36
C LYS A 203 -36.36 8.79 26.62
N ASP A 204 -36.24 8.83 25.30
CA ASP A 204 -37.39 8.85 24.41
C ASP A 204 -38.06 7.47 24.41
N SER A 205 -39.38 7.41 24.61
CA SER A 205 -40.16 6.16 24.63
C SER A 205 -41.09 6.06 23.41
N ASP A 206 -42.27 6.69 23.46
CA ASP A 206 -43.32 6.64 22.43
C ASP A 206 -43.48 7.99 21.68
N ARG A 207 -44.36 8.05 20.66
CA ARG A 207 -44.60 9.29 19.85
C ARG A 207 -44.88 10.56 20.67
N ARG A 208 -45.48 10.44 21.85
CA ARG A 208 -45.80 11.59 22.74
C ARG A 208 -45.23 11.46 24.15
N SER A 209 -44.46 10.42 24.44
CA SER A 209 -44.04 10.08 25.81
C SER A 209 -42.52 10.06 25.93
N PHE A 210 -42.02 10.36 27.12
CA PHE A 210 -40.61 10.30 27.47
C PHE A 210 -40.42 9.97 28.95
N ASP A 211 -39.30 9.34 29.29
CA ASP A 211 -38.99 8.91 30.65
C ASP A 211 -37.78 9.68 31.21
N LEU A 212 -37.96 10.38 32.33
CA LEU A 212 -36.88 10.91 33.15
C LEU A 212 -36.50 9.87 34.21
N THR A 213 -35.37 9.21 34.02
CA THR A 213 -34.85 8.16 34.91
C THR A 213 -33.73 8.70 35.78
N THR A 214 -33.88 8.50 37.08
CA THR A 214 -32.85 8.70 38.10
C THR A 214 -32.46 7.34 38.70
N PRO A 215 -31.34 7.22 39.45
CA PRO A 215 -30.97 5.97 40.12
C PRO A 215 -32.05 5.40 41.05
N TYR A 216 -32.97 6.25 41.49
CA TYR A 216 -33.96 5.91 42.52
C TYR A 216 -35.37 5.73 41.96
N LYS A 217 -35.71 6.40 40.84
CA LYS A 217 -37.06 6.38 40.26
C LYS A 217 -37.07 6.79 38.79
N THR A 218 -37.97 6.19 38.01
CA THR A 218 -38.32 6.64 36.65
C THR A 218 -39.65 7.42 36.69
N PHE A 219 -39.65 8.60 36.08
CA PHE A 219 -40.81 9.46 35.90
C PHE A 219 -41.20 9.46 34.42
N SER A 220 -42.33 8.82 34.10
CA SER A 220 -42.86 8.73 32.73
C SER A 220 -43.84 9.86 32.44
N PHE A 221 -43.48 10.74 31.51
CA PHE A 221 -44.28 11.88 31.10
C PHE A 221 -44.87 11.69 29.69
N SER A 222 -46.06 12.23 29.45
CA SER A 222 -46.65 12.38 28.11
C SER A 222 -47.02 13.84 27.85
N ALA A 223 -46.65 14.33 26.66
CA ALA A 223 -46.99 15.67 26.16
C ALA A 223 -48.20 15.63 25.20
N ASP A 224 -48.78 16.78 24.88
CA ASP A 224 -49.97 16.84 24.01
C ASP A 224 -49.64 16.59 22.54
N SER A 225 -48.40 16.87 22.14
CA SER A 225 -47.89 16.65 20.78
C SER A 225 -46.45 16.14 20.74
N GLU A 226 -46.05 15.60 19.59
CA GLU A 226 -44.66 15.17 19.35
C GLU A 226 -43.68 16.36 19.31
N SER A 227 -44.12 17.52 18.82
CA SER A 227 -43.33 18.76 18.83
C SER A 227 -43.05 19.23 20.26
N GLU A 228 -44.10 19.27 21.09
CA GLU A 228 -43.98 19.73 22.47
C GLU A 228 -43.13 18.78 23.32
N LYS A 229 -43.26 17.47 23.11
CA LYS A 229 -42.36 16.45 23.67
C LYS A 229 -40.91 16.78 23.35
N GLY A 230 -40.59 17.10 22.09
CA GLY A 230 -39.24 17.45 21.65
C GLY A 230 -38.65 18.60 22.46
N GLU A 231 -39.43 19.67 22.64
CA GLU A 231 -39.04 20.83 23.46
C GLU A 231 -38.84 20.48 24.95
N TRP A 232 -39.69 19.61 25.52
CA TRP A 232 -39.52 19.15 26.91
C TRP A 232 -38.28 18.30 27.10
N VAL A 233 -38.00 17.38 26.18
CA VAL A 233 -36.80 16.55 26.19
C VAL A 233 -35.55 17.42 26.06
N GLU A 234 -35.55 18.41 25.17
CA GLU A 234 -34.44 19.35 25.01
C GLU A 234 -34.17 20.16 26.28
N ALA A 235 -35.21 20.75 26.90
CA ALA A 235 -35.08 21.52 28.13
C ALA A 235 -34.53 20.66 29.29
N MET A 236 -35.03 19.43 29.46
CA MET A 236 -34.53 18.53 30.52
C MET A 236 -33.10 18.05 30.26
N LEU A 237 -32.73 17.79 29.01
CA LEU A 237 -31.35 17.44 28.65
C LEU A 237 -30.38 18.61 28.86
N GLN A 238 -30.83 19.84 28.61
CA GLN A 238 -30.05 21.05 28.92
C GLN A 238 -29.83 21.17 30.43
N SER A 239 -30.89 21.02 31.22
CA SER A 239 -30.84 21.08 32.69
C SER A 239 -29.89 20.03 33.30
N ILE A 240 -29.86 18.80 32.76
CA ILE A 240 -28.86 17.78 33.14
C ILE A 240 -27.44 18.25 32.80
N GLY A 241 -27.25 18.83 31.61
CA GLY A 241 -25.95 19.35 31.18
C GLY A 241 -25.42 20.49 32.05
N GLU A 242 -26.31 21.37 32.54
CA GLU A 242 -25.97 22.45 33.45
C GLU A 242 -25.63 21.92 34.85
N ALA A 243 -26.41 20.96 35.38
CA ALA A 243 -26.17 20.33 36.67
C ALA A 243 -24.81 19.59 36.77
N LEU A 244 -24.27 19.15 35.63
CA LEU A 244 -22.99 18.43 35.53
C LEU A 244 -21.79 19.35 35.19
N SER A 245 -22.00 20.66 34.98
CA SER A 245 -20.99 21.55 34.41
C SER A 245 -20.16 22.31 35.47
N ASN A 246 -18.87 22.02 35.59
CA ASN A 246 -17.86 22.82 36.29
C ASN A 246 -17.10 23.73 35.30
N LEU A 247 -17.21 25.06 35.44
CA LEU A 247 -16.66 26.02 34.47
C LEU A 247 -15.18 26.40 34.70
N GLU A 248 -14.53 25.90 35.75
CA GLU A 248 -13.17 26.34 36.14
C GLU A 248 -12.10 26.04 35.10
N VAL A 249 -12.05 24.82 34.59
CA VAL A 249 -11.08 24.39 33.56
C VAL A 249 -11.32 25.18 32.26
N ALA A 250 -12.58 25.31 31.84
CA ALA A 250 -12.94 26.06 30.65
C ALA A 250 -12.46 27.51 30.72
N LYS A 251 -12.63 28.18 31.87
CA LYS A 251 -12.13 29.54 32.09
C LYS A 251 -10.61 29.63 31.95
N LYS A 252 -9.85 28.68 32.51
CA LYS A 252 -8.38 28.65 32.40
C LYS A 252 -7.89 28.44 30.97
N ILE A 253 -8.55 27.58 30.18
CA ILE A 253 -8.19 27.31 28.78
C ILE A 253 -8.59 28.49 27.86
N TRP A 254 -9.73 29.13 28.14
CA TRP A 254 -10.21 30.32 27.42
C TRP A 254 -9.43 31.60 27.74
N LEU A 255 -8.43 31.56 28.63
CA LEU A 255 -7.48 32.68 28.79
C LEU A 255 -6.73 32.94 27.47
N VAL A 256 -6.48 31.90 26.67
CA VAL A 256 -5.95 32.04 25.32
C VAL A 256 -7.10 32.34 24.36
N GLU A 257 -7.03 33.49 23.68
CA GLU A 257 -8.11 33.99 22.84
C GLU A 257 -8.53 33.01 21.73
N ALA A 258 -7.55 32.36 21.08
CA ALA A 258 -7.83 31.38 20.02
C ALA A 258 -8.60 30.14 20.51
N ASN A 259 -8.49 29.80 21.80
CA ASN A 259 -9.25 28.70 22.39
C ASN A 259 -10.71 29.07 22.66
N ARG A 260 -11.10 30.36 22.55
CA ARG A 260 -12.50 30.81 22.64
C ARG A 260 -13.30 30.55 21.36
N ARG A 261 -12.66 29.99 20.33
CA ARG A 261 -13.32 29.59 19.08
C ARG A 261 -12.96 28.16 18.75
N CYS A 262 -13.95 27.41 18.25
CA CYS A 262 -13.78 26.01 17.87
C CYS A 262 -12.70 25.85 16.81
N ALA A 263 -11.79 24.89 17.01
CA ALA A 263 -10.67 24.63 16.10
C ALA A 263 -11.06 24.30 14.66
N ASP A 264 -12.30 23.84 14.43
CA ASP A 264 -12.74 23.38 13.11
C ASP A 264 -13.75 24.31 12.44
N CYS A 265 -14.76 24.75 13.18
CA CYS A 265 -15.89 25.51 12.62
C CYS A 265 -16.00 26.94 13.16
N ASN A 266 -15.04 27.37 13.98
CA ASN A 266 -14.94 28.70 14.57
C ASN A 266 -16.11 29.13 15.49
N ALA A 267 -16.97 28.20 15.91
CA ALA A 267 -18.05 28.45 16.86
C ALA A 267 -17.51 28.98 18.21
N PRO A 268 -18.16 29.98 18.83
CA PRO A 268 -17.66 30.61 20.05
C PRO A 268 -17.76 29.68 21.27
N ASN A 269 -16.91 29.94 22.27
CA ASN A 269 -16.87 29.31 23.59
C ASN A 269 -16.95 27.78 23.57
N PRO A 270 -16.04 27.09 22.83
CA PRO A 270 -16.03 25.64 22.77
C PRO A 270 -15.74 25.03 24.16
N ASP A 271 -16.54 24.04 24.56
CA ASP A 271 -16.48 23.40 25.89
C ASP A 271 -16.07 21.92 25.85
N TRP A 272 -15.53 21.47 24.72
CA TRP A 272 -14.93 20.16 24.54
C TRP A 272 -13.51 20.30 24.01
N ALA A 273 -12.68 19.29 24.24
CA ALA A 273 -11.31 19.27 23.74
C ALA A 273 -10.84 17.87 23.38
N SER A 274 -9.85 17.78 22.50
CA SER A 274 -9.14 16.55 22.17
C SER A 274 -7.75 16.65 22.77
N ILE A 275 -7.50 15.85 23.82
CA ILE A 275 -6.33 16.02 24.68
C ILE A 275 -5.02 15.59 23.98
N ASN A 276 -5.08 14.62 23.06
CA ASN A 276 -3.92 14.20 22.29
C ASN A 276 -3.60 15.15 21.12
N LEU A 277 -4.62 15.71 20.48
CA LEU A 277 -4.48 16.65 19.37
C LEU A 277 -4.25 18.11 19.82
N CYS A 278 -4.46 18.40 21.12
CA CYS A 278 -4.36 19.74 21.71
C CYS A 278 -5.26 20.78 21.03
N VAL A 279 -6.52 20.42 20.77
CA VAL A 279 -7.54 21.31 20.16
C VAL A 279 -8.80 21.39 21.01
N VAL A 280 -9.40 22.58 21.07
CA VAL A 280 -10.67 22.90 21.73
C VAL A 280 -11.75 23.10 20.67
N MET A 281 -12.87 22.41 20.84
CA MET A 281 -13.92 22.28 19.83
C MET A 281 -15.32 22.38 20.43
N CYS A 282 -16.31 22.79 19.64
CA CYS A 282 -17.69 22.84 20.11
C CYS A 282 -18.33 21.44 20.17
N LYS A 283 -19.43 21.29 20.91
CA LYS A 283 -20.17 20.02 21.08
C LYS A 283 -20.47 19.29 19.75
N ARG A 284 -20.81 20.04 18.69
CA ARG A 284 -21.10 19.47 17.36
C ARG A 284 -19.86 18.86 16.70
N CYS A 285 -18.69 19.52 16.76
CA CYS A 285 -17.42 18.94 16.30
C CYS A 285 -16.98 17.78 17.19
N ALA A 286 -17.15 17.91 18.51
CA ALA A 286 -16.81 16.85 19.46
C ALA A 286 -17.55 15.54 19.15
N GLY A 287 -18.80 15.61 18.69
CA GLY A 287 -19.55 14.43 18.21
C GLY A 287 -18.86 13.71 17.05
N GLU A 288 -18.39 14.45 16.04
CA GLU A 288 -17.67 13.87 14.90
C GLU A 288 -16.27 13.38 15.29
N HIS A 289 -15.56 14.10 16.17
CA HIS A 289 -14.28 13.63 16.71
C HIS A 289 -14.41 12.30 17.47
N ARG A 290 -15.51 12.08 18.20
CA ARG A 290 -15.78 10.77 18.84
C ARG A 290 -15.95 9.66 17.83
N SER A 291 -16.51 9.95 16.64
CA SER A 291 -16.69 8.96 15.58
C SER A 291 -15.37 8.48 14.96
N LEU A 292 -14.28 9.25 15.10
CA LEU A 292 -12.94 8.84 14.65
C LEU A 292 -12.31 7.75 15.54
N GLY A 293 -12.79 7.61 16.78
CA GLY A 293 -12.27 6.68 17.77
C GLY A 293 -11.15 7.26 18.65
N PRO A 294 -10.91 6.65 19.83
CA PRO A 294 -9.98 7.17 20.84
C PRO A 294 -8.51 7.06 20.43
N ASN A 295 -8.18 6.26 19.41
CA ASN A 295 -6.82 6.17 18.87
C ASN A 295 -6.47 7.41 18.03
N ILE A 296 -7.43 8.14 17.47
CA ILE A 296 -7.19 9.33 16.65
C ILE A 296 -7.49 10.60 17.45
N SER A 297 -8.63 10.65 18.15
CA SER A 297 -9.05 11.83 18.91
C SER A 297 -9.61 11.45 20.28
N LYS A 298 -8.90 11.84 21.34
CA LYS A 298 -9.26 11.60 22.74
C LYS A 298 -10.12 12.74 23.28
N VAL A 299 -11.42 12.67 23.02
CA VAL A 299 -12.38 13.73 23.36
C VAL A 299 -12.71 13.76 24.86
N ARG A 300 -12.61 14.94 25.50
CA ARG A 300 -12.96 15.21 26.91
C ARG A 300 -13.74 16.52 27.04
N SER A 301 -14.66 16.57 28.00
CA SER A 301 -15.41 17.78 28.33
C SER A 301 -14.55 18.71 29.18
N LEU A 302 -14.54 20.00 28.87
CA LEU A 302 -13.95 21.01 29.77
C LEU A 302 -14.80 21.24 31.02
N LYS A 303 -16.08 20.86 30.97
CA LYS A 303 -17.05 21.14 32.03
C LYS A 303 -17.35 19.92 32.91
N MET A 304 -17.37 18.71 32.33
CA MET A 304 -17.83 17.52 33.05
C MET A 304 -16.70 16.59 33.50
N ASP A 305 -15.53 16.61 32.85
CA ASP A 305 -14.45 15.62 33.07
C ASP A 305 -13.33 16.15 34.01
N HIS A 306 -13.66 16.74 35.17
CA HIS A 306 -12.69 17.43 36.04
C HIS A 306 -11.45 16.60 36.41
N LYS A 307 -11.59 15.28 36.62
CA LYS A 307 -10.47 14.38 36.99
C LYS A 307 -9.42 14.19 35.90
N VAL A 308 -9.76 14.49 34.64
CA VAL A 308 -8.85 14.32 33.50
C VAL A 308 -7.95 15.54 33.33
N TRP A 309 -8.38 16.71 33.80
CA TRP A 309 -7.70 17.98 33.60
C TRP A 309 -6.67 18.25 34.70
N THR A 310 -5.47 17.69 34.52
CA THR A 310 -4.31 18.02 35.34
C THR A 310 -3.79 19.42 35.03
N GLN A 311 -2.97 19.98 35.93
CA GLN A 311 -2.39 21.30 35.75
C GLN A 311 -1.45 21.33 34.52
N GLU A 312 -0.69 20.27 34.28
CA GLU A 312 0.18 20.10 33.11
C GLU A 312 -0.62 20.10 31.80
N LEU A 313 -1.77 19.41 31.78
CA LEU A 313 -2.61 19.34 30.59
C LEU A 313 -3.26 20.70 30.29
N ILE A 314 -3.70 21.44 31.33
CA ILE A 314 -4.23 22.80 31.17
C ILE A 314 -3.14 23.71 30.57
N GLU A 315 -1.91 23.64 31.09
CA GLU A 315 -0.79 24.43 30.57
C GLU A 315 -0.38 24.03 29.15
N LEU A 316 -0.47 22.75 28.78
CA LEU A 316 -0.24 22.27 27.42
C LEU A 316 -1.23 22.94 26.43
N PHE A 317 -2.50 23.07 26.80
CA PHE A 317 -3.52 23.78 26.02
C PHE A 317 -3.33 25.30 25.97
N GLN A 318 -2.64 25.88 26.96
CA GLN A 318 -2.24 27.29 26.93
C GLN A 318 -1.04 27.53 26.02
N ARG A 319 -0.13 26.56 25.88
CA ARG A 319 1.07 26.65 25.03
C ARG A 319 0.83 26.28 23.56
N ILE A 320 0.16 25.14 23.30
CA ILE A 320 -0.16 24.69 21.94
C ILE A 320 -1.51 25.28 21.52
N GLY A 321 -2.59 24.77 22.13
CA GLY A 321 -3.97 25.21 21.88
C GLY A 321 -4.37 25.27 20.40
N ASN A 322 -5.47 25.96 20.11
CA ASN A 322 -6.01 26.05 18.76
C ASN A 322 -5.08 26.80 17.79
N THR A 323 -4.32 27.80 18.28
CA THR A 323 -3.41 28.57 17.43
C THR A 323 -2.32 27.70 16.83
N ALA A 324 -1.52 27.02 17.67
CA ALA A 324 -0.42 26.20 17.17
C ALA A 324 -0.93 24.95 16.45
N SER A 325 -1.95 24.30 17.02
CA SER A 325 -2.54 23.12 16.41
C SER A 325 -3.12 23.40 15.02
N ASN A 326 -3.78 24.55 14.77
CA ASN A 326 -4.28 24.86 13.42
C ASN A 326 -3.18 25.34 12.47
N LYS A 327 -2.07 25.93 12.95
CA LYS A 327 -0.87 26.15 12.11
C LYS A 327 -0.27 24.85 11.59
N PHE A 328 -0.51 23.73 12.29
CA PHE A 328 -0.16 22.40 11.83
C PHE A 328 -1.32 21.75 11.06
N TRP A 329 -2.43 21.39 11.73
CA TRP A 329 -3.53 20.60 11.19
C TRP A 329 -4.37 21.29 10.11
N ALA A 330 -4.40 22.63 10.09
CA ALA A 330 -5.19 23.42 9.15
C ALA A 330 -4.33 24.33 8.27
N ALA A 331 -3.04 24.04 8.14
CA ALA A 331 -2.09 24.86 7.39
C ALA A 331 -2.52 25.08 5.93
N ASN A 332 -3.10 24.05 5.32
CA ASN A 332 -3.40 24.00 3.89
C ASN A 332 -4.91 23.80 3.61
N VAL A 333 -5.80 24.29 4.48
CA VAL A 333 -7.26 24.20 4.24
C VAL A 333 -7.67 25.19 3.14
N PRO A 334 -8.17 24.74 1.98
CA PRO A 334 -8.67 25.65 0.97
C PRO A 334 -9.95 26.35 1.46
N PRO A 335 -10.19 27.62 1.09
CA PRO A 335 -11.43 28.32 1.47
C PRO A 335 -12.71 27.57 1.07
N SER A 336 -12.69 26.78 -0.01
CA SER A 336 -13.82 25.99 -0.49
C SER A 336 -14.15 24.76 0.37
N GLU A 337 -13.21 24.27 1.18
CA GLU A 337 -13.41 23.10 2.05
C GLU A 337 -13.49 23.49 3.54
N ALA A 338 -13.25 24.76 3.88
CA ALA A 338 -13.44 25.29 5.22
C ALA A 338 -14.92 25.24 5.61
N ILE A 339 -15.19 24.88 6.88
CA ILE A 339 -16.54 24.80 7.44
C ILE A 339 -16.78 25.92 8.44
N ASP A 340 -18.05 26.22 8.68
CA ASP A 340 -18.49 27.24 9.63
C ASP A 340 -19.55 26.70 10.62
N VAL A 341 -20.13 27.60 11.41
CA VAL A 341 -21.12 27.26 12.44
C VAL A 341 -22.40 26.68 11.84
N THR A 342 -22.75 27.07 10.61
CA THR A 342 -23.97 26.67 9.89
C THR A 342 -23.82 25.38 9.09
N SER A 343 -22.58 24.94 8.81
CA SER A 343 -22.33 23.72 8.03
C SER A 343 -23.06 22.49 8.59
N SER A 344 -23.51 21.63 7.68
CA SER A 344 -24.26 20.40 7.97
C SER A 344 -23.40 19.37 8.72
N MET A 345 -24.06 18.37 9.32
CA MET A 345 -23.35 17.27 10.00
C MET A 345 -22.48 16.46 9.02
N ALA A 346 -22.94 16.26 7.78
CA ALA A 346 -22.20 15.53 6.76
C ALA A 346 -20.91 16.27 6.33
N GLU A 347 -21.00 17.59 6.12
CA GLU A 347 -19.83 18.42 5.80
C GLU A 347 -18.84 18.46 6.96
N ARG A 348 -19.34 18.60 8.18
CA ARG A 348 -18.52 18.62 9.40
C ARG A 348 -17.78 17.29 9.59
N LYS A 349 -18.47 16.16 9.38
CA LYS A 349 -17.87 14.82 9.39
C LYS A 349 -16.76 14.68 8.36
N LYS A 350 -17.05 15.07 7.11
CA LYS A 350 -16.08 14.99 6.00
C LYS A 350 -14.84 15.84 6.28
N PHE A 351 -15.02 17.06 6.77
CA PHE A 351 -13.91 17.96 7.09
C PHE A 351 -13.04 17.42 8.23
N ILE A 352 -13.64 16.98 9.33
CA ILE A 352 -12.93 16.46 10.51
C ILE A 352 -12.18 15.17 10.19
N LEU A 353 -12.78 14.28 9.39
CA LEU A 353 -12.12 13.06 8.90
C LEU A 353 -10.89 13.42 8.04
N ALA A 354 -11.05 14.32 7.08
CA ALA A 354 -9.95 14.78 6.23
C ALA A 354 -8.84 15.47 7.03
N LYS A 355 -9.20 16.29 8.02
CA LYS A 355 -8.25 17.05 8.83
C LYS A 355 -7.40 16.15 9.74
N TYR A 356 -8.02 15.23 10.48
CA TYR A 356 -7.34 14.51 11.58
C TYR A 356 -7.08 13.03 11.31
N ARG A 357 -7.93 12.33 10.54
CA ARG A 357 -7.71 10.91 10.20
C ARG A 357 -6.81 10.77 8.97
N GLU A 358 -7.12 11.52 7.92
CA GLU A 358 -6.31 11.51 6.68
C GLU A 358 -5.09 12.44 6.78
N GLY A 359 -5.13 13.44 7.68
CA GLY A 359 -4.08 14.45 7.80
C GLY A 359 -3.95 15.31 6.53
N LYS A 360 -5.04 15.47 5.75
CA LYS A 360 -5.03 16.09 4.42
C LYS A 360 -4.48 17.51 4.40
N TYR A 361 -4.81 18.31 5.42
CA TYR A 361 -4.45 19.73 5.48
C TYR A 361 -3.24 20.03 6.36
N ARG A 362 -2.59 18.99 6.91
CA ARG A 362 -1.50 19.19 7.87
C ARG A 362 -0.26 19.79 7.19
N ARG A 363 0.56 20.50 7.96
CA ARG A 363 1.91 20.89 7.55
C ARG A 363 2.85 19.71 7.70
N TYR A 364 3.45 19.26 6.61
CA TYR A 364 4.45 18.20 6.64
C TYR A 364 5.78 18.70 7.20
N HIS A 365 6.40 17.91 8.07
CA HIS A 365 7.76 18.13 8.53
C HIS A 365 8.76 17.84 7.39
N GLN A 366 9.91 18.53 7.37
CA GLN A 366 10.92 18.34 6.30
C GLN A 366 11.47 16.90 6.24
N LEU A 367 11.46 16.22 7.38
CA LEU A 367 11.89 14.83 7.53
C LEU A 367 10.78 13.80 7.25
N PHE A 368 9.58 14.24 6.85
CA PHE A 368 8.45 13.34 6.58
C PHE A 368 8.83 12.26 5.55
N GLY A 369 8.59 10.99 5.90
CA GLY A 369 8.93 9.84 5.06
C GLY A 369 10.34 9.28 5.25
N ASN A 370 11.13 9.81 6.20
CA ASN A 370 12.37 9.20 6.72
C ASN A 370 12.22 8.93 8.23
N GLN A 371 11.90 7.69 8.59
CA GLN A 371 11.59 7.32 9.97
C GLN A 371 12.78 7.52 10.92
N ALA A 372 13.99 7.14 10.50
CA ALA A 372 15.17 7.19 11.36
C ALA A 372 15.54 8.64 11.74
N GLU A 373 15.47 9.57 10.78
CA GLU A 373 15.73 10.99 11.04
C GLU A 373 14.60 11.65 11.83
N LEU A 374 13.33 11.26 11.60
CA LEU A 374 12.20 11.71 12.42
C LEU A 374 12.35 11.28 13.88
N ASP A 375 12.71 10.02 14.13
CA ASP A 375 12.89 9.48 15.48
C ASP A 375 14.06 10.15 16.20
N LYS A 376 15.16 10.37 15.48
CA LYS A 376 16.33 11.11 16.00
C LYS A 376 15.99 12.57 16.30
N ALA A 377 15.28 13.25 15.41
CA ALA A 377 14.82 14.62 15.62
C ALA A 377 13.84 14.71 16.79
N LEU A 378 12.96 13.71 16.97
CA LEU A 378 12.08 13.62 18.12
C LEU A 378 12.88 13.52 19.41
N CYS A 379 13.87 12.62 19.49
CA CYS A 379 14.75 12.49 20.64
C CYS A 379 15.49 13.80 20.99
N ALA A 380 15.87 14.59 19.98
CA ALA A 380 16.45 15.91 20.21
C ALA A 380 15.39 16.92 20.70
N ALA A 381 14.24 17.00 20.03
CA ALA A 381 13.19 17.97 20.31
C ALA A 381 12.63 17.84 21.73
N VAL A 382 12.46 16.60 22.22
CA VAL A 382 11.88 16.34 23.56
C VAL A 382 12.78 16.77 24.71
N THR A 383 14.06 17.04 24.46
CA THR A 383 14.98 17.64 25.45
C THR A 383 14.82 19.17 25.55
N THR A 384 14.10 19.77 24.59
CA THR A 384 13.83 21.21 24.52
C THR A 384 12.39 21.52 24.92
N SER A 385 12.07 22.81 25.11
CA SER A 385 10.71 23.27 25.38
C SER A 385 9.85 23.46 24.12
N ASP A 386 10.33 23.06 22.93
CA ASP A 386 9.58 23.22 21.67
C ASP A 386 8.53 22.11 21.47
N LEU A 387 7.35 22.39 22.02
CA LEU A 387 6.17 21.53 21.89
C LEU A 387 5.61 21.52 20.47
N THR A 388 5.85 22.57 19.67
CA THR A 388 5.31 22.66 18.32
C THR A 388 6.09 21.81 17.33
N GLU A 389 7.42 21.78 17.48
CA GLU A 389 8.29 20.86 16.75
C GLU A 389 7.98 19.41 17.12
N THR A 390 7.80 19.13 18.42
CA THR A 390 7.42 17.79 18.89
C THR A 390 6.05 17.36 18.34
N GLN A 391 5.07 18.27 18.31
CA GLN A 391 3.77 18.02 17.67
C GLN A 391 3.92 17.69 16.19
N ALA A 392 4.74 18.44 15.45
CA ALA A 392 4.97 18.22 14.03
C ALA A 392 5.63 16.86 13.78
N LEU A 393 6.67 16.49 14.53
CA LEU A 393 7.39 15.23 14.41
C LEU A 393 6.50 14.02 14.68
N VAL A 394 5.76 14.02 15.79
CA VAL A 394 4.85 12.92 16.17
C VAL A 394 3.77 12.71 15.11
N PHE A 395 3.08 13.77 14.69
CA PHE A 395 2.00 13.65 13.70
C PHE A 395 2.50 13.54 12.24
N CYS A 396 3.81 13.57 12.02
CA CYS A 396 4.49 13.25 10.76
C CYS A 396 5.10 11.84 10.72
N GLY A 397 5.00 11.05 11.79
CA GLY A 397 5.40 9.65 11.76
C GLY A 397 6.41 9.22 12.82
N ALA A 398 7.02 10.15 13.57
CA ALA A 398 8.00 9.79 14.59
C ALA A 398 7.39 8.85 15.65
N ASP A 399 8.08 7.75 15.97
CA ASP A 399 7.63 6.80 16.97
C ASP A 399 7.91 7.38 18.37
N VAL A 400 6.84 7.68 19.11
CA VAL A 400 6.88 8.15 20.50
C VAL A 400 7.57 7.18 21.47
N SER A 401 7.80 5.93 21.03
CA SER A 401 8.52 4.87 21.74
C SER A 401 9.83 4.44 21.07
N CYS A 402 10.38 5.24 20.15
CA CYS A 402 11.62 4.93 19.46
C CYS A 402 12.82 4.76 20.41
N SER A 403 13.86 4.06 19.95
CA SER A 403 15.11 3.92 20.70
C SER A 403 15.92 5.21 20.60
N THR A 404 16.33 5.73 21.75
CA THR A 404 17.11 6.97 21.88
C THR A 404 18.61 6.77 21.64
N GLY A 405 19.06 5.51 21.61
CA GLY A 405 20.48 5.15 21.57
C GLY A 405 21.19 5.19 22.93
N ASP A 406 20.54 5.67 24.00
CA ASP A 406 21.06 5.63 25.37
C ASP A 406 20.38 4.53 26.19
N PRO A 407 21.11 3.48 26.64
CA PRO A 407 20.56 2.42 27.48
C PRO A 407 19.94 2.90 28.80
N SER A 408 20.38 4.06 29.32
CA SER A 408 19.87 4.64 30.57
C SER A 408 18.51 5.31 30.40
N TYR A 409 18.23 5.80 29.19
CA TYR A 409 17.00 6.54 28.85
C TYR A 409 16.41 6.01 27.53
N PRO A 410 15.91 4.77 27.47
CA PRO A 410 15.67 4.05 26.21
C PRO A 410 14.52 4.60 25.37
N THR A 411 13.75 5.58 25.85
CA THR A 411 12.57 6.14 25.14
C THR A 411 12.56 7.67 25.20
N PRO A 412 11.90 8.37 24.25
CA PRO A 412 11.77 9.83 24.26
C PRO A 412 11.13 10.38 25.53
N ILE A 413 10.20 9.64 26.15
CA ILE A 413 9.57 10.02 27.42
C ILE A 413 10.61 10.03 28.55
N ALA A 414 11.49 9.03 28.62
CA ALA A 414 12.56 8.97 29.62
C ALA A 414 13.61 10.08 29.40
N LEU A 415 13.92 10.42 28.15
CA LEU A 415 14.77 11.57 27.83
C LEU A 415 14.14 12.91 28.26
N ALA A 416 12.85 13.09 27.99
CA ALA A 416 12.12 14.29 28.41
C ALA A 416 12.11 14.43 29.94
N GLU A 417 11.94 13.32 30.67
CA GLU A 417 12.00 13.27 32.13
C GLU A 417 13.37 13.70 32.66
N GLN A 418 14.43 13.12 32.11
CA GLN A 418 15.81 13.48 32.45
C GLN A 418 16.11 14.96 32.16
N ALA A 419 15.60 15.51 31.06
CA ALA A 419 15.75 16.92 30.70
C ALA A 419 14.82 17.87 31.50
N GLY A 420 13.97 17.35 32.39
CA GLY A 420 13.01 18.15 33.17
C GLY A 420 11.87 18.73 32.34
N GLN A 421 11.59 18.21 31.14
CA GLN A 421 10.59 18.71 30.21
C GLN A 421 9.20 18.11 30.48
N ARG A 422 8.59 18.50 31.60
CA ARG A 422 7.27 17.96 32.05
C ARG A 422 6.15 18.05 31.01
N LEU A 423 6.10 19.11 30.19
CA LEU A 423 5.05 19.29 29.16
C LEU A 423 5.29 18.39 27.95
N GLN A 424 6.55 18.11 27.60
CA GLN A 424 6.88 17.14 26.55
C GLN A 424 6.44 15.74 26.97
N MET A 425 6.71 15.36 28.23
CA MET A 425 6.25 14.09 28.80
C MET A 425 4.72 13.96 28.73
N GLU A 426 3.99 14.98 29.17
CA GLU A 426 2.52 14.98 29.10
C GLU A 426 2.02 14.80 27.66
N PHE A 427 2.57 15.55 26.70
CA PHE A 427 2.19 15.44 25.29
C PHE A 427 2.46 14.04 24.70
N LEU A 428 3.64 13.46 24.98
CA LEU A 428 4.00 12.11 24.53
C LEU A 428 3.13 11.04 25.18
N MET A 429 2.82 11.18 26.48
CA MET A 429 1.93 10.26 27.20
C MET A 429 0.53 10.25 26.60
N GLN A 430 -0.01 11.41 26.24
CA GLN A 430 -1.30 11.50 25.55
C GLN A 430 -1.26 10.91 24.14
N ASN A 431 -0.08 10.80 23.51
CA ASN A 431 0.08 10.25 22.15
C ASN A 431 0.68 8.84 22.08
N ARG A 432 1.02 8.21 23.20
CA ARG A 432 1.66 6.88 23.27
C ARG A 432 0.92 5.76 22.51
N THR A 433 -0.41 5.83 22.49
CA THR A 433 -1.28 4.84 21.84
C THR A 433 -2.06 5.43 20.67
N SER A 434 -1.71 6.64 20.23
CA SER A 434 -2.43 7.31 19.16
C SER A 434 -2.02 6.73 17.81
N GLU A 435 -3.00 6.52 16.94
CA GLU A 435 -2.76 6.22 15.53
C GLU A 435 -2.38 7.51 14.80
N ILE A 436 -1.26 7.47 14.10
CA ILE A 436 -0.79 8.59 13.28
C ILE A 436 -1.67 8.66 12.02
N PRO A 437 -2.07 9.86 11.54
CA PRO A 437 -2.94 9.97 10.37
C PRO A 437 -2.33 9.29 9.14
N ARG A 438 -3.05 8.32 8.58
CA ARG A 438 -2.70 7.55 7.38
C ARG A 438 -3.67 7.97 6.26
N LEU A 439 -3.17 8.27 5.06
CA LEU A 439 -4.07 8.29 3.89
C LEU A 439 -4.54 6.85 3.69
N GLU A 440 -5.82 6.58 3.95
CA GLU A 440 -6.45 5.36 3.41
C GLU A 440 -6.49 5.52 1.89
N LEU A 441 -5.46 4.99 1.20
CA LEU A 441 -5.43 4.84 -0.24
C LEU A 441 -6.45 3.78 -0.67
N GLY A 442 -7.71 4.21 -0.74
CA GLY A 442 -8.74 3.57 -1.52
C GLY A 442 -8.43 3.73 -3.01
N THR A 443 -8.51 2.62 -3.72
CA THR A 443 -8.38 2.48 -5.17
C THR A 443 -8.94 3.67 -5.98
N ASN A 444 -8.11 4.12 -6.94
CA ASN A 444 -8.35 5.12 -7.99
C ASN A 444 -8.15 6.60 -7.57
N ILE A 445 -7.14 7.20 -8.22
CA ILE A 445 -6.70 8.59 -8.21
C ILE A 445 -5.73 8.90 -7.07
N GLU A 446 -4.45 8.69 -7.36
CA GLU A 446 -3.32 9.37 -6.73
C GLU A 446 -3.60 10.89 -6.74
N LYS A 447 -3.95 11.45 -5.58
CA LYS A 447 -3.63 12.85 -5.30
C LYS A 447 -2.35 12.82 -4.47
N GLU A 448 -1.26 12.99 -5.20
CA GLU A 448 0.10 13.22 -4.72
C GLU A 448 0.09 14.19 -3.53
N TYR A 449 0.71 13.76 -2.42
CA TYR A 449 1.09 14.67 -1.37
C TYR A 449 2.13 15.65 -1.92
N TYR A 450 1.72 16.89 -2.16
CA TYR A 450 2.63 17.99 -2.40
C TYR A 450 3.42 18.24 -1.11
N VAL A 451 4.56 17.58 -0.95
CA VAL A 451 5.71 18.24 -0.33
C VAL A 451 5.95 19.46 -1.21
N VAL A 452 5.79 20.66 -0.66
CA VAL A 452 6.11 21.90 -1.36
C VAL A 452 7.55 21.75 -1.85
N ARG A 453 7.71 21.52 -3.16
CA ARG A 453 9.00 21.58 -3.83
C ARG A 453 9.52 23.01 -3.61
N PRO A 454 10.82 23.24 -3.39
CA PRO A 454 11.35 24.60 -3.54
C PRO A 454 10.84 25.13 -4.88
N ASN A 455 10.32 26.37 -4.92
CA ASN A 455 9.82 26.96 -6.16
C ASN A 455 10.97 27.02 -7.17
N ILE A 456 11.05 26.01 -8.04
CA ILE A 456 12.04 25.94 -9.10
C ILE A 456 11.59 26.96 -10.14
N THR A 457 12.23 28.11 -10.14
CA THR A 457 12.03 29.14 -11.14
C THR A 457 13.18 29.11 -12.13
N HIS A 458 12.86 28.99 -13.41
CA HIS A 458 13.83 29.05 -14.50
C HIS A 458 13.22 29.86 -15.64
N ASN A 459 13.94 30.82 -16.20
CA ASN A 459 13.45 31.61 -17.33
C ASN A 459 14.59 31.88 -18.32
N GLY A 460 14.23 31.98 -19.60
CA GLY A 460 15.21 32.11 -20.68
C GLY A 460 14.56 31.89 -22.04
N PHE A 461 15.35 32.02 -23.10
CA PHE A 461 14.87 31.79 -24.45
C PHE A 461 15.08 30.33 -24.85
N LEU A 462 14.04 29.71 -25.41
CA LEU A 462 14.12 28.41 -26.06
C LEU A 462 13.55 28.51 -27.47
N TYR A 463 14.02 27.64 -28.35
CA TYR A 463 13.49 27.49 -29.69
C TYR A 463 12.60 26.25 -29.70
N LYS A 464 11.36 26.38 -30.16
CA LYS A 464 10.41 25.27 -30.21
C LYS A 464 9.77 25.09 -31.57
N THR A 465 9.46 23.86 -31.91
CA THR A 465 8.58 23.56 -33.05
C THR A 465 7.11 23.60 -32.62
N SER A 466 6.21 23.35 -33.58
CA SER A 466 4.83 22.95 -33.26
C SER A 466 4.82 21.61 -32.52
N SER A 467 3.88 21.44 -31.60
CA SER A 467 3.69 20.17 -30.89
C SER A 467 3.23 19.07 -31.84
N MET A 468 3.67 17.85 -31.62
CA MET A 468 3.40 16.70 -32.49
C MET A 468 2.67 15.59 -31.71
N ASN A 469 1.99 14.69 -32.41
CA ASN A 469 1.33 13.49 -31.85
C ASN A 469 2.01 12.18 -32.28
N ARG A 470 3.21 12.29 -32.85
CA ARG A 470 4.04 11.18 -33.34
C ARG A 470 5.51 11.47 -33.05
N LEU A 471 6.34 10.42 -33.04
CA LEU A 471 7.78 10.56 -32.84
C LEU A 471 8.42 11.42 -33.93
N VAL A 472 9.46 12.16 -33.55
CA VAL A 472 10.26 12.96 -34.49
C VAL A 472 11.27 12.04 -35.16
N THR A 473 10.91 11.49 -36.31
CA THR A 473 11.80 10.63 -37.11
C THR A 473 12.61 11.41 -38.15
N GLU A 474 12.15 12.61 -38.51
CA GLU A 474 12.75 13.47 -39.52
C GLU A 474 13.57 14.58 -38.86
N ARG A 475 14.72 14.90 -39.45
CA ARG A 475 15.56 16.02 -39.00
C ARG A 475 14.80 17.34 -39.22
N LYS A 476 14.59 18.10 -38.15
CA LYS A 476 13.97 19.43 -38.19
C LYS A 476 15.01 20.51 -38.45
N ALA A 477 14.83 21.30 -39.51
CA ALA A 477 15.76 22.38 -39.86
C ALA A 477 15.64 23.56 -38.88
N LYS A 478 16.66 24.42 -38.77
CA LYS A 478 16.67 25.54 -37.79
C LYS A 478 15.49 26.50 -38.01
N GLU A 479 15.07 26.66 -39.25
CA GLU A 479 13.99 27.55 -39.70
C GLU A 479 12.61 27.09 -39.22
N GLU A 480 12.44 25.80 -38.91
CA GLU A 480 11.19 25.25 -38.36
C GLU A 480 11.02 25.56 -36.85
N PHE A 481 12.07 26.07 -36.19
CA PHE A 481 12.01 26.42 -34.78
C PHE A 481 11.66 27.89 -34.59
N SER A 482 10.66 28.15 -33.76
CA SER A 482 10.28 29.49 -33.32
C SER A 482 10.91 29.81 -31.97
N ARG A 483 11.63 30.93 -31.89
CA ARG A 483 12.17 31.45 -30.62
C ARG A 483 11.02 31.91 -29.71
N ARG A 484 11.05 31.49 -28.46
CA ARG A 484 10.03 31.81 -27.45
C ARG A 484 10.69 32.11 -26.11
N TRP A 485 10.12 33.04 -25.37
CA TRP A 485 10.49 33.27 -23.98
C TRP A 485 9.80 32.23 -23.11
N CYS A 486 10.56 31.40 -22.42
CA CYS A 486 10.04 30.32 -21.59
C CYS A 486 10.22 30.68 -20.11
N VAL A 487 9.21 30.39 -19.32
CA VAL A 487 9.21 30.60 -17.87
C VAL A 487 8.66 29.34 -17.21
N LEU A 488 9.51 28.68 -16.43
CA LEU A 488 9.14 27.64 -15.49
C LEU A 488 8.87 28.30 -14.15
N ASN A 489 7.63 28.24 -13.67
CA ASN A 489 7.22 28.77 -12.37
C ASN A 489 6.05 27.96 -11.82
N ASP A 490 6.06 27.70 -10.51
CA ASP A 490 4.97 27.02 -9.79
C ASP A 490 4.46 25.72 -10.45
N GLY A 491 5.40 24.90 -10.96
CA GLY A 491 5.05 23.64 -11.62
C GLY A 491 4.36 23.81 -12.98
N VAL A 492 4.51 24.95 -13.64
CA VAL A 492 4.03 25.21 -15.00
C VAL A 492 5.16 25.79 -15.86
N LEU A 493 5.36 25.23 -17.05
CA LEU A 493 6.24 25.78 -18.09
C LEU A 493 5.38 26.55 -19.09
N SER A 494 5.39 27.86 -18.97
CA SER A 494 4.68 28.78 -19.86
C SER A 494 5.64 29.34 -20.89
N TYR A 495 5.22 29.44 -22.16
CA TYR A 495 6.02 30.05 -23.21
C TYR A 495 5.27 31.18 -23.90
N TYR A 496 6.01 32.25 -24.17
CA TYR A 496 5.54 33.53 -24.66
C TYR A 496 6.24 33.86 -25.97
N GLU A 497 5.58 34.66 -26.82
CA GLU A 497 6.15 35.15 -28.06
C GLU A 497 7.42 35.99 -27.79
N THR A 498 7.35 36.85 -26.77
CA THR A 498 8.49 37.65 -26.29
C THR A 498 8.48 37.71 -24.75
N ASN A 499 9.58 38.18 -24.17
CA ASN A 499 9.68 38.43 -22.72
C ASN A 499 8.82 39.61 -22.22
N LEU A 500 8.20 40.38 -23.14
CA LEU A 500 7.31 41.50 -22.84
C LEU A 500 5.82 41.13 -22.95
N SER A 501 5.51 39.93 -23.45
CA SER A 501 4.13 39.48 -23.64
C SER A 501 3.48 39.14 -22.30
N SER A 502 2.27 39.66 -22.05
CA SER A 502 1.53 39.43 -20.80
C SER A 502 0.73 38.11 -20.78
N THR A 503 0.44 37.55 -21.96
CA THR A 503 -0.30 36.29 -22.11
C THR A 503 0.58 35.20 -22.72
N PRO A 504 0.57 33.98 -22.17
CA PRO A 504 1.33 32.86 -22.71
C PRO A 504 0.69 32.33 -24.00
N ASN A 505 1.51 31.95 -24.98
CA ASN A 505 1.06 31.25 -26.19
C ASN A 505 0.69 29.79 -25.91
N GLY A 506 1.16 29.25 -24.79
CA GLY A 506 0.77 27.94 -24.29
C GLY A 506 1.53 27.58 -23.03
N GLU A 507 1.04 26.55 -22.36
CA GLU A 507 1.51 26.12 -21.06
C GLU A 507 1.60 24.60 -21.02
N ILE A 508 2.61 24.08 -20.33
CA ILE A 508 2.78 22.66 -20.05
C ILE A 508 2.83 22.50 -18.54
N LYS A 509 1.86 21.81 -17.97
CA LYS A 509 1.83 21.53 -16.53
C LYS A 509 2.79 20.40 -16.21
N MET A 510 3.58 20.52 -15.14
CA MET A 510 4.55 19.48 -14.78
C MET A 510 3.89 18.13 -14.50
N GLY A 511 2.72 18.13 -13.86
CA GLY A 511 1.94 16.90 -13.62
C GLY A 511 1.44 16.20 -14.90
N GLU A 512 1.52 16.87 -16.05
CA GLU A 512 1.24 16.26 -17.35
C GLU A 512 2.49 15.68 -18.01
N ILE A 513 3.70 15.98 -17.56
CA ILE A 513 4.93 15.47 -18.17
C ILE A 513 5.14 14.02 -17.73
N VAL A 514 5.25 13.10 -18.69
CA VAL A 514 5.54 11.68 -18.44
C VAL A 514 7.02 11.34 -18.64
N CYS A 515 7.67 12.04 -19.57
CA CYS A 515 9.05 11.75 -19.97
C CYS A 515 9.74 12.98 -20.57
N VAL A 516 11.03 13.13 -20.30
CA VAL A 516 11.93 14.08 -20.95
C VAL A 516 13.06 13.29 -21.61
N ALA A 517 13.39 13.61 -22.85
CA ALA A 517 14.48 12.98 -23.60
C ALA A 517 15.46 14.03 -24.14
N VAL A 518 16.76 13.77 -24.04
CA VAL A 518 17.82 14.60 -24.60
C VAL A 518 18.29 13.93 -25.88
N ASN A 519 18.25 14.68 -26.98
CA ASN A 519 18.66 14.16 -28.28
C ASN A 519 20.18 14.29 -28.45
N PRO A 520 20.85 13.31 -29.09
CA PRO A 520 22.26 13.44 -29.45
C PRO A 520 22.51 14.67 -30.33
N PRO A 521 23.75 15.21 -30.33
CA PRO A 521 24.15 16.25 -31.28
C PRO A 521 23.80 15.88 -32.72
N ASP A 522 23.54 16.89 -33.56
CA ASP A 522 23.21 16.78 -34.99
C ASP A 522 21.89 16.08 -35.35
N THR A 523 21.13 15.59 -34.36
CA THR A 523 19.80 14.97 -34.59
C THR A 523 18.84 15.95 -35.27
N HIS A 524 18.94 17.24 -34.95
CA HIS A 524 18.12 18.32 -35.50
C HIS A 524 19.01 19.50 -35.96
N GLY A 525 18.40 20.59 -36.40
CA GLY A 525 19.11 21.77 -36.87
C GLY A 525 19.94 22.44 -35.77
N TYR A 526 19.56 22.28 -34.50
CA TYR A 526 20.34 22.70 -33.34
C TYR A 526 21.10 21.50 -32.75
N GLU A 527 22.29 21.74 -32.19
CA GLU A 527 23.09 20.69 -31.52
C GLU A 527 22.48 20.26 -30.19
N SER A 528 21.83 21.18 -29.48
CA SER A 528 21.32 20.97 -28.12
C SER A 528 19.80 20.95 -28.12
N THR A 529 19.21 19.78 -28.38
CA THR A 529 17.75 19.60 -28.45
C THR A 529 17.24 18.58 -27.44
N PHE A 530 16.02 18.80 -26.96
CA PHE A 530 15.35 17.91 -26.03
C PHE A 530 13.84 17.86 -26.28
N GLU A 531 13.23 16.77 -25.87
CA GLU A 531 11.82 16.46 -26.10
C GLU A 531 11.09 16.31 -24.77
N ILE A 532 9.88 16.87 -24.69
CA ILE A 532 8.97 16.71 -23.56
C ILE A 532 7.75 15.93 -24.05
N TYR A 533 7.46 14.82 -23.40
CA TYR A 533 6.30 13.96 -23.67
C TYR A 533 5.25 14.20 -22.58
N THR A 534 4.01 14.43 -22.98
CA THR A 534 2.90 14.69 -22.05
C THR A 534 1.86 13.56 -22.02
N GLN A 535 1.07 13.50 -20.94
CA GLN A 535 -0.06 12.58 -20.76
C GLN A 535 -1.15 12.74 -21.82
N SER A 536 -1.18 13.89 -22.51
CA SER A 536 -2.11 14.22 -23.60
C SER A 536 -1.63 13.73 -24.97
N GLU A 537 -0.64 12.84 -25.02
CA GLU A 537 -0.01 12.32 -26.25
C GLU A 537 0.55 13.42 -27.16
N ARG A 538 1.09 14.49 -26.54
CA ARG A 538 1.82 15.54 -27.24
C ARG A 538 3.30 15.45 -26.95
N LEU A 539 4.09 15.64 -28.02
CA LEU A 539 5.52 15.78 -28.00
C LEU A 539 5.86 17.24 -28.30
N TYR A 540 6.66 17.85 -27.43
CA TYR A 540 7.21 19.19 -27.62
C TYR A 540 8.71 19.08 -27.82
N LEU A 541 9.20 19.51 -28.98
CA LEU A 541 10.62 19.56 -29.30
C LEU A 541 11.13 20.97 -29.03
N PHE A 542 12.12 21.06 -28.16
CA PHE A 542 12.83 22.28 -27.77
C PHE A 542 14.30 22.20 -28.16
N ALA A 543 14.90 23.37 -28.35
CA ALA A 543 16.32 23.56 -28.55
C ALA A 543 16.81 24.76 -27.75
N ALA A 544 18.04 24.69 -27.26
CA ALA A 544 18.74 25.78 -26.58
C ALA A 544 19.94 26.27 -27.42
N ASP A 545 20.48 27.44 -27.08
CA ASP A 545 21.63 28.00 -27.80
C ASP A 545 22.94 27.26 -27.44
N SER A 546 23.00 26.61 -26.28
CA SER A 546 24.17 25.85 -25.81
C SER A 546 23.80 24.53 -25.12
N PRO A 547 24.73 23.54 -25.07
CA PRO A 547 24.54 22.30 -24.30
C PRO A 547 24.34 22.53 -22.81
N GLU A 548 25.01 23.55 -22.26
CA GLU A 548 24.91 23.96 -20.86
C GLU A 548 23.50 24.43 -20.52
N GLU A 549 22.96 25.34 -21.34
CA GLU A 549 21.61 25.87 -21.19
C GLU A 549 20.56 24.75 -21.34
N ALA A 550 20.70 23.87 -22.34
CA ALA A 550 19.81 22.71 -22.50
C ALA A 550 19.85 21.81 -21.26
N ARG A 551 21.03 21.55 -20.69
CA ARG A 551 21.21 20.73 -19.49
C ARG A 551 20.55 21.37 -18.27
N GLU A 552 20.67 22.68 -18.10
CA GLU A 552 20.01 23.42 -17.01
C GLU A 552 18.49 23.40 -17.14
N TRP A 553 17.94 23.62 -18.34
CA TRP A 553 16.52 23.51 -18.61
C TRP A 553 15.98 22.11 -18.33
N VAL A 554 16.63 21.09 -18.89
CA VAL A 554 16.23 19.69 -18.71
C VAL A 554 16.28 19.28 -17.23
N LYS A 555 17.32 19.67 -16.49
CA LYS A 555 17.40 19.42 -15.03
C LYS A 555 16.32 20.17 -14.28
N SER A 556 16.09 21.45 -14.58
CA SER A 556 15.09 22.27 -13.90
C SER A 556 13.67 21.71 -14.11
N ILE A 557 13.32 21.36 -15.36
CA ILE A 557 12.05 20.72 -15.72
C ILE A 557 11.91 19.36 -15.00
N THR A 558 12.97 18.55 -15.00
CA THR A 558 12.90 17.21 -14.39
C THR A 558 12.74 17.25 -12.89
N LYS A 559 13.46 18.13 -12.17
CA LYS A 559 13.28 18.36 -10.73
C LYS A 559 11.87 18.79 -10.36
N CYS A 560 11.12 19.30 -11.33
CA CYS A 560 9.80 19.85 -11.19
C CYS A 560 8.68 18.78 -11.23
N PHE A 561 8.94 17.59 -11.80
CA PHE A 561 8.02 16.44 -11.73
C PHE A 561 8.61 15.19 -11.03
N LEU A 562 9.92 15.04 -10.91
CA LEU A 562 10.58 13.90 -10.24
C LEU A 562 10.44 13.94 -8.70
N PRO A 563 10.14 12.83 -7.99
CA PRO A 563 10.10 12.82 -6.52
C PRO A 563 11.47 13.06 -5.90
N LEU A 564 11.51 13.69 -4.71
CA LEU A 564 12.76 13.99 -3.99
C LEU A 564 13.62 12.75 -3.74
N LYS A 565 12.99 11.61 -3.40
CA LYS A 565 13.71 10.35 -3.18
C LYS A 565 14.36 9.80 -4.46
N ALA A 566 13.85 10.16 -5.63
CA ALA A 566 14.39 9.77 -6.92
C ALA A 566 15.39 10.81 -7.49
N GLU A 567 15.73 11.88 -6.75
CA GLU A 567 16.67 12.91 -7.19
C GLU A 567 18.08 12.35 -7.47
N GLU A 568 18.44 11.19 -6.89
CA GLU A 568 19.66 10.48 -7.24
C GLU A 568 19.76 10.17 -8.76
N LEU A 569 18.63 10.00 -9.46
CA LEU A 569 18.60 9.80 -10.91
C LEU A 569 19.12 11.02 -11.70
N LEU A 570 19.17 12.20 -11.09
CA LEU A 570 19.70 13.45 -11.65
C LEU A 570 21.19 13.68 -11.32
N SER A 571 21.80 12.83 -10.51
CA SER A 571 23.23 12.91 -10.19
C SER A 571 24.14 12.70 -11.41
N ARG A 572 23.60 12.04 -12.45
CA ARG A 572 24.28 11.75 -13.71
C ARG A 572 23.50 12.38 -14.86
N ASP A 573 24.17 12.59 -15.99
CA ASP A 573 23.49 12.90 -17.23
C ASP A 573 22.59 11.72 -17.65
N PHE A 574 21.58 12.01 -18.46
CA PHE A 574 20.63 11.01 -18.96
C PHE A 574 20.24 11.34 -20.39
N ASP A 575 20.03 10.30 -21.19
CA ASP A 575 19.46 10.40 -22.52
C ASP A 575 17.93 10.50 -22.44
N ARG A 576 17.34 9.85 -21.43
CA ARG A 576 15.89 9.85 -21.21
C ARG A 576 15.56 9.61 -19.74
N ILE A 577 14.60 10.36 -19.21
CA ILE A 577 14.09 10.20 -17.85
C ILE A 577 12.58 10.34 -17.81
N GLY A 578 11.90 9.52 -17.02
CA GLY A 578 10.45 9.55 -16.97
C GLY A 578 9.85 8.48 -16.07
N ARG A 579 8.53 8.57 -15.92
CA ARG A 579 7.74 7.62 -15.15
C ARG A 579 7.34 6.45 -16.05
N LEU A 580 7.57 5.22 -15.58
CA LEU A 580 7.13 4.01 -16.25
C LEU A 580 6.49 3.05 -15.24
N GLN A 581 5.61 2.22 -15.75
CA GLN A 581 5.08 1.08 -15.02
C GLN A 581 6.00 -0.12 -15.18
N TYR A 582 6.21 -0.88 -14.12
CA TYR A 582 7.03 -2.07 -14.16
C TYR A 582 6.36 -3.25 -13.45
N LYS A 583 6.72 -4.46 -13.90
CA LYS A 583 6.44 -5.73 -13.21
C LYS A 583 7.73 -6.52 -13.19
N GLY A 584 8.18 -7.00 -12.04
CA GLY A 584 9.43 -7.77 -11.99
C GLY A 584 9.78 -8.21 -10.57
N GLY A 585 10.70 -9.17 -10.46
CA GLY A 585 11.16 -9.70 -9.17
C GLY A 585 10.30 -10.85 -8.63
N ARG A 586 10.20 -10.96 -7.30
CA ARG A 586 9.47 -12.05 -6.59
C ARG A 586 7.95 -11.92 -6.63
N SER A 587 7.41 -10.84 -7.18
CA SER A 587 5.99 -10.55 -7.30
C SER A 587 5.67 -10.15 -8.74
N LEU A 588 5.06 -11.07 -9.50
CA LEU A 588 4.52 -10.80 -10.84
C LEU A 588 3.07 -10.29 -10.77
N GLU A 589 2.52 -10.13 -9.56
CA GLU A 589 1.10 -9.92 -9.28
C GLU A 589 0.70 -8.44 -9.27
N ARG A 590 1.64 -7.51 -9.02
CA ARG A 590 1.38 -6.05 -9.01
C ARG A 590 2.19 -5.31 -10.08
N THR A 591 1.50 -4.44 -10.82
CA THR A 591 2.16 -3.34 -11.55
C THR A 591 2.49 -2.26 -10.52
N ALA A 592 3.75 -1.87 -10.44
CA ALA A 592 4.16 -0.71 -9.66
C ALA A 592 4.65 0.38 -10.61
N VAL A 593 4.54 1.63 -10.15
CA VAL A 593 5.07 2.78 -10.88
C VAL A 593 6.49 3.04 -10.36
N GLY A 594 7.41 3.34 -11.27
CA GLY A 594 8.79 3.65 -10.95
C GLY A 594 9.33 4.77 -11.83
N TRP A 595 10.46 5.34 -11.42
CA TRP A 595 11.17 6.37 -12.15
C TRP A 595 12.39 5.78 -12.82
N PHE A 596 12.50 6.02 -14.11
CA PHE A 596 13.50 5.40 -14.96
C PHE A 596 14.38 6.47 -15.59
N SER A 597 15.68 6.23 -15.58
CA SER A 597 16.67 7.07 -16.24
C SER A 597 17.57 6.19 -17.10
N LEU A 598 17.62 6.47 -18.40
CA LEU A 598 18.51 5.83 -19.36
C LEU A 598 19.76 6.70 -19.53
N TYR A 599 20.92 6.13 -19.27
CA TYR A 599 22.22 6.74 -19.54
C TYR A 599 23.10 5.78 -20.34
N LYS A 600 23.32 6.08 -21.62
CA LYS A 600 24.07 5.27 -22.58
C LYS A 600 23.52 3.84 -22.67
N THR A 601 24.11 2.92 -21.90
CA THR A 601 23.76 1.48 -21.88
C THR A 601 23.22 1.01 -20.53
N LYS A 602 23.04 1.93 -19.58
CA LYS A 602 22.55 1.66 -18.22
C LYS A 602 21.16 2.23 -18.06
N LEU A 603 20.21 1.37 -17.68
CA LEU A 603 18.87 1.76 -17.28
C LEU A 603 18.81 1.75 -15.75
N CYS A 604 18.82 2.94 -15.16
CA CYS A 604 18.65 3.14 -13.72
C CYS A 604 17.16 3.19 -13.41
N MET A 605 16.75 2.49 -12.35
CA MET A 605 15.36 2.46 -11.90
C MET A 605 15.28 2.76 -10.41
N TYR A 606 14.37 3.66 -10.06
CA TYR A 606 13.98 3.94 -8.69
C TYR A 606 12.53 3.44 -8.52
N LEU A 607 12.34 2.47 -7.63
CA LEU A 607 11.06 1.82 -7.38
C LEU A 607 10.53 2.33 -6.04
N GLU A 608 9.25 2.73 -5.96
CA GLU A 608 8.70 3.35 -4.74
C GLU A 608 8.75 2.45 -3.49
N GLU A 609 8.86 1.13 -3.67
CA GLU A 609 8.99 0.15 -2.59
C GLU A 609 10.44 -0.10 -2.14
N GLY A 610 11.45 0.46 -2.84
CA GLY A 610 12.87 0.24 -2.57
C GLY A 610 13.64 1.53 -2.26
N ASP A 611 14.47 1.49 -1.21
CA ASP A 611 15.33 2.63 -0.81
C ASP A 611 16.61 2.78 -1.67
N THR A 612 16.76 2.00 -2.75
CA THR A 612 17.99 2.00 -3.58
C THR A 612 17.68 2.03 -5.06
N VAL A 613 18.48 2.79 -5.83
CA VAL A 613 18.44 2.77 -7.31
C VAL A 613 19.01 1.45 -7.83
N GLU A 614 18.20 0.66 -8.52
CA GLU A 614 18.68 -0.53 -9.23
C GLU A 614 19.20 -0.14 -10.63
N VAL A 615 20.22 -0.85 -11.13
CA VAL A 615 20.83 -0.58 -12.43
C VAL A 615 20.79 -1.82 -13.31
N ILE A 616 20.11 -1.74 -14.45
CA ILE A 616 20.10 -2.76 -15.49
C ILE A 616 21.10 -2.38 -16.58
N HIS A 617 22.07 -3.26 -16.81
CA HIS A 617 23.01 -3.13 -17.94
C HIS A 617 22.39 -3.69 -19.21
N LEU A 618 21.95 -2.83 -20.13
CA LEU A 618 21.20 -3.22 -21.34
C LEU A 618 22.03 -4.06 -22.33
N LYS A 619 23.35 -3.92 -22.32
CA LYS A 619 24.25 -4.78 -23.10
C LYS A 619 24.37 -6.20 -22.53
N LYS A 620 24.05 -6.41 -21.24
CA LYS A 620 24.12 -7.72 -20.55
C LYS A 620 22.78 -8.47 -20.46
N LEU A 621 21.74 -7.98 -21.13
CA LEU A 621 20.46 -8.68 -21.19
C LEU A 621 20.63 -10.04 -21.89
N SER A 622 19.92 -11.05 -21.42
CA SER A 622 19.80 -12.33 -22.12
C SER A 622 18.70 -12.28 -23.18
N GLU A 623 17.63 -11.52 -22.94
CA GLU A 623 16.53 -11.32 -23.88
C GLU A 623 16.03 -9.88 -23.82
N LEU A 624 15.68 -9.36 -25.00
CA LEU A 624 14.91 -8.14 -25.17
C LEU A 624 13.83 -8.42 -26.22
N SER A 625 12.58 -8.49 -25.78
CA SER A 625 11.44 -8.77 -26.65
C SER A 625 10.35 -7.70 -26.49
N PRO A 626 9.96 -7.01 -27.57
CA PRO A 626 8.72 -6.26 -27.57
C PRO A 626 7.55 -7.24 -27.63
N SER A 627 6.59 -7.12 -26.72
CA SER A 627 5.39 -7.97 -26.71
C SER A 627 4.59 -7.75 -27.99
N THR A 628 4.39 -8.80 -28.78
CA THR A 628 3.76 -8.71 -30.12
C THR A 628 2.23 -8.70 -30.12
N ARG A 629 1.55 -8.48 -28.98
CA ARG A 629 0.07 -8.40 -28.95
C ARG A 629 -0.44 -7.39 -27.92
N GLU A 630 -1.07 -6.34 -28.44
CA GLU A 630 -2.06 -5.42 -27.82
C GLU A 630 -1.70 -4.65 -26.54
N ARG A 631 -0.54 -4.84 -25.93
CA ARG A 631 -0.06 -3.95 -24.87
C ARG A 631 1.38 -3.53 -25.14
N ASP A 632 1.59 -2.23 -25.14
CA ASP A 632 2.85 -1.50 -25.15
C ASP A 632 3.74 -1.93 -23.97
N VAL A 633 4.32 -3.14 -24.06
CA VAL A 633 5.13 -3.79 -23.01
C VAL A 633 6.46 -4.26 -23.59
N LEU A 634 7.55 -3.85 -22.93
CA LEU A 634 8.90 -4.28 -23.21
C LEU A 634 9.36 -5.29 -22.16
N VAL A 635 9.84 -6.46 -22.61
CA VAL A 635 10.34 -7.51 -21.72
C VAL A 635 11.86 -7.51 -21.71
N LEU A 636 12.43 -7.31 -20.53
CA LEU A 636 13.86 -7.30 -20.24
C LEU A 636 14.21 -8.52 -19.41
N VAL A 637 15.13 -9.36 -19.88
CA VAL A 637 15.65 -10.48 -19.07
C VAL A 637 17.12 -10.22 -18.76
N ALA A 638 17.45 -10.10 -17.46
CA ALA A 638 18.79 -9.82 -16.97
C ALA A 638 19.12 -10.73 -15.78
N GLN A 639 20.25 -11.44 -15.81
CA GLN A 639 20.73 -12.27 -14.69
C GLN A 639 19.67 -13.27 -14.14
N GLY A 640 18.80 -13.80 -14.99
CA GLY A 640 17.72 -14.70 -14.58
C GLY A 640 16.48 -14.01 -13.96
N ARG A 641 16.42 -12.67 -13.97
CA ARG A 641 15.24 -11.88 -13.61
C ARG A 641 14.56 -11.36 -14.87
N THR A 642 13.24 -11.46 -14.91
CA THR A 642 12.41 -10.87 -15.98
C THR A 642 11.75 -9.61 -15.45
N THR A 643 11.94 -8.50 -16.15
CA THR A 643 11.33 -7.21 -15.87
C THR A 643 10.50 -6.79 -17.07
N TYR A 644 9.22 -6.53 -16.84
CA TYR A 644 8.28 -5.98 -17.81
C TYR A 644 8.23 -4.47 -17.59
N ILE A 645 8.44 -3.69 -18.63
CA ILE A 645 8.30 -2.23 -18.63
C ILE A 645 7.11 -1.86 -19.49
N LEU A 646 6.24 -1.01 -18.97
CA LEU A 646 5.08 -0.46 -19.65
C LEU A 646 5.14 1.06 -19.54
N ALA A 647 4.82 1.78 -20.61
CA ALA A 647 4.64 3.22 -20.53
C ALA A 647 3.16 3.57 -20.37
N GLU A 648 2.86 4.82 -20.01
CA GLU A 648 1.47 5.24 -19.76
C GLU A 648 0.70 5.47 -21.05
N ARG A 649 1.39 5.88 -22.11
CA ARG A 649 0.82 6.15 -23.42
C ARG A 649 1.60 5.40 -24.50
N LYS A 650 1.11 5.51 -25.73
CA LYS A 650 1.75 4.86 -26.87
C LYS A 650 2.97 5.62 -27.36
N LEU A 651 2.91 6.96 -27.29
CA LEU A 651 3.95 7.85 -27.83
C LEU A 651 5.24 7.82 -26.99
N ASP A 652 5.13 7.88 -25.66
CA ASP A 652 6.24 7.71 -24.74
C ASP A 652 6.76 6.26 -24.75
N PHE A 653 5.88 5.25 -24.82
CA PHE A 653 6.30 3.86 -24.97
C PHE A 653 7.20 3.67 -26.20
N SER A 654 6.76 4.15 -27.37
CA SER A 654 7.53 4.04 -28.61
C SER A 654 8.90 4.73 -28.49
N GLY A 655 8.97 5.85 -27.77
CA GLY A 655 10.21 6.55 -27.48
C GLY A 655 11.15 5.75 -26.56
N TRP A 656 10.61 5.14 -25.50
CA TRP A 656 11.36 4.28 -24.57
C TRP A 656 11.82 2.97 -25.23
N GLU A 657 10.97 2.32 -26.01
CA GLU A 657 11.28 1.11 -26.77
C GLU A 657 12.46 1.36 -27.71
N ASN A 658 12.39 2.42 -28.53
CA ASN A 658 13.47 2.78 -29.46
C ASN A 658 14.78 3.07 -28.73
N ALA A 659 14.73 3.81 -27.62
CA ALA A 659 15.90 4.18 -26.85
C ALA A 659 16.56 2.95 -26.19
N ILE A 660 15.77 2.09 -25.54
CA ILE A 660 16.27 0.86 -24.90
C ILE A 660 16.78 -0.14 -25.95
N GLN A 661 16.09 -0.29 -27.08
CA GLN A 661 16.52 -1.15 -28.17
C GLN A 661 17.89 -0.69 -28.71
N LYS A 662 18.04 0.61 -28.99
CA LYS A 662 19.30 1.21 -29.45
C LYS A 662 20.42 1.01 -28.43
N ALA A 663 20.17 1.30 -27.15
CA ALA A 663 21.12 1.13 -26.07
C ALA A 663 21.55 -0.34 -25.85
N SER A 664 20.69 -1.31 -26.19
CA SER A 664 20.96 -2.74 -26.05
C SER A 664 21.64 -3.37 -27.28
N SER A 665 21.45 -2.81 -28.48
CA SER A 665 21.96 -3.34 -29.76
C SER A 665 23.45 -3.11 -29.94
N SER A 666 24.16 -3.94 -30.71
CA SER A 666 25.56 -3.69 -31.06
C SER A 666 25.65 -2.66 -32.19
N THR A 667 25.90 -1.39 -31.86
CA THR A 667 25.84 -0.27 -32.83
C THR A 667 27.20 0.19 -33.35
N GLY A 668 28.30 -0.36 -32.84
CA GLY A 668 29.65 0.03 -33.26
C GLY A 668 30.61 -1.16 -33.30
N ASP A 669 31.85 -0.88 -33.70
CA ASP A 669 32.87 -1.90 -34.00
C ASP A 669 33.88 -2.10 -32.85
N THR A 670 33.70 -1.40 -31.72
CA THR A 670 34.49 -1.63 -30.51
C THR A 670 33.94 -2.80 -29.68
N LEU A 671 34.78 -3.40 -28.82
CA LEU A 671 34.35 -4.48 -27.93
C LEU A 671 33.32 -4.03 -26.89
N SER A 672 33.44 -2.80 -26.39
CA SER A 672 32.51 -2.22 -25.41
C SER A 672 31.10 -1.98 -25.94
N GLU A 673 30.96 -1.87 -27.26
CA GLU A 673 29.68 -1.61 -27.91
C GLU A 673 28.93 -2.90 -28.25
N GLN A 674 29.52 -4.08 -28.07
CA GLN A 674 28.87 -5.35 -28.37
C GLN A 674 27.87 -5.75 -27.28
N GLN A 675 26.89 -6.58 -27.63
CA GLN A 675 26.09 -7.32 -26.65
C GLN A 675 27.00 -8.24 -25.83
N LEU A 676 26.90 -8.19 -24.50
CA LEU A 676 27.77 -8.88 -23.55
C LEU A 676 27.01 -9.99 -22.81
N THR A 677 27.75 -11.01 -22.41
CA THR A 677 27.33 -12.02 -21.45
C THR A 677 27.47 -11.50 -20.02
N GLY A 678 26.99 -12.27 -19.03
CA GLY A 678 27.19 -11.94 -17.61
C GLY A 678 28.67 -11.82 -17.21
N SER A 679 29.56 -12.52 -17.92
CA SER A 679 31.01 -12.56 -17.70
C SER A 679 31.79 -11.50 -18.50
N ASP A 680 31.13 -10.46 -19.01
CA ASP A 680 31.75 -9.38 -19.80
C ASP A 680 32.40 -9.81 -21.13
N VAL A 681 32.00 -10.96 -21.66
CA VAL A 681 32.43 -11.44 -22.99
C VAL A 681 31.34 -11.15 -24.01
N PRO A 682 31.65 -10.63 -25.22
CA PRO A 682 30.67 -10.47 -26.29
C PRO A 682 29.89 -11.76 -26.57
N VAL A 683 28.57 -11.66 -26.67
CA VAL A 683 27.66 -12.79 -26.95
C VAL A 683 28.02 -13.48 -28.25
N LEU A 684 28.45 -12.71 -29.28
CA LEU A 684 28.95 -13.23 -30.54
C LEU A 684 30.14 -14.18 -30.31
N VAL A 685 31.15 -13.73 -29.56
CA VAL A 685 32.36 -14.51 -29.25
C VAL A 685 31.99 -15.76 -28.47
N HIS A 686 31.15 -15.63 -27.43
CA HIS A 686 30.69 -16.74 -26.61
C HIS A 686 29.93 -17.79 -27.44
N LYS A 687 28.98 -17.38 -28.28
CA LYS A 687 28.20 -18.30 -29.14
C LYS A 687 29.09 -19.04 -30.13
N CYS A 688 30.05 -18.35 -30.76
CA CYS A 688 31.00 -18.99 -31.66
C CYS A 688 31.88 -20.01 -30.92
N ILE A 689 32.45 -19.64 -29.78
CA ILE A 689 33.27 -20.52 -28.93
C ILE A 689 32.46 -21.73 -28.47
N ASP A 690 31.23 -21.54 -27.99
CA ASP A 690 30.36 -22.63 -27.54
C ASP A 690 30.05 -23.61 -28.67
N HIS A 691 29.69 -23.10 -29.85
CA HIS A 691 29.39 -23.93 -31.00
C HIS A 691 30.62 -24.73 -31.43
N ILE A 692 31.80 -24.10 -31.52
CA ILE A 692 33.03 -24.82 -31.86
C ILE A 692 33.40 -25.83 -30.77
N SER A 693 33.18 -25.50 -29.49
CA SER A 693 33.43 -26.41 -28.37
C SER A 693 32.48 -27.61 -28.36
N GLN A 694 31.25 -27.44 -28.85
CA GLN A 694 30.27 -28.51 -28.94
C GLN A 694 30.44 -29.39 -30.18
N PHE A 695 30.72 -28.79 -31.34
CA PHE A 695 30.64 -29.44 -32.66
C PHE A 695 32.01 -29.58 -33.36
N GLY A 696 33.01 -28.78 -32.99
CA GLY A 696 34.26 -28.60 -33.74
C GLY A 696 35.54 -29.10 -33.05
N MET A 697 35.48 -29.56 -31.80
CA MET A 697 36.69 -29.93 -31.04
C MET A 697 37.52 -31.07 -31.64
N ALA A 698 36.86 -32.00 -32.34
CA ALA A 698 37.50 -33.11 -33.06
C ALA A 698 37.57 -32.86 -34.59
N SER A 699 37.21 -31.66 -35.05
CA SER A 699 37.23 -31.33 -36.47
C SER A 699 38.67 -31.05 -36.91
N GLU A 700 39.19 -31.91 -37.78
CA GLU A 700 40.54 -31.79 -38.31
C GLU A 700 40.75 -30.43 -38.99
N GLY A 701 41.78 -29.69 -38.57
CA GLY A 701 42.14 -28.40 -39.13
C GLY A 701 41.22 -27.25 -38.74
N ILE A 702 40.44 -27.37 -37.66
CA ILE A 702 39.60 -26.28 -37.13
C ILE A 702 40.39 -24.97 -36.98
N TYR A 703 39.80 -23.83 -37.34
CA TYR A 703 40.47 -22.52 -37.50
C TYR A 703 41.46 -22.37 -38.66
N ARG A 704 42.06 -23.46 -39.18
CA ARG A 704 42.92 -23.41 -40.37
C ARG A 704 42.11 -23.52 -41.66
N LYS A 705 41.14 -24.44 -41.72
CA LYS A 705 40.23 -24.61 -42.86
C LYS A 705 39.31 -23.40 -43.00
N SER A 706 39.11 -22.93 -44.23
CA SER A 706 38.25 -21.78 -44.52
C SER A 706 36.82 -22.24 -44.79
N GLY A 707 35.86 -21.57 -44.16
CA GLY A 707 34.44 -21.71 -44.44
C GLY A 707 34.03 -20.99 -45.73
N GLN A 708 32.80 -21.22 -46.15
CA GLN A 708 32.19 -20.51 -47.28
C GLN A 708 32.03 -19.01 -46.99
N ASN A 709 32.70 -18.16 -47.78
CA ASN A 709 32.75 -16.71 -47.57
C ASN A 709 31.37 -16.04 -47.43
N SER A 710 30.41 -16.38 -48.30
CA SER A 710 29.06 -15.82 -48.29
C SER A 710 28.31 -16.12 -46.99
N LYS A 711 28.36 -17.38 -46.53
CA LYS A 711 27.76 -17.80 -45.26
C LYS A 711 28.43 -17.16 -44.05
N THR A 712 29.75 -17.06 -44.06
CA THR A 712 30.52 -16.41 -42.99
C THR A 712 30.18 -14.93 -42.87
N THR A 713 30.08 -14.20 -44.00
CA THR A 713 29.69 -12.79 -44.01
C THR A 713 28.25 -12.59 -43.53
N SER A 714 27.31 -13.38 -44.05
CA SER A 714 25.90 -13.32 -43.64
C SER A 714 25.72 -13.63 -42.15
N LEU A 715 26.44 -14.62 -41.63
CA LEU A 715 26.42 -14.96 -40.20
C LEU A 715 27.02 -13.83 -39.35
N LEU A 716 28.14 -13.23 -39.77
CA LEU A 716 28.76 -12.12 -39.05
C LEU A 716 27.83 -10.90 -39.00
N GLU A 717 27.16 -10.56 -40.10
CA GLU A 717 26.18 -9.46 -40.15
C GLU A 717 24.98 -9.74 -39.23
N ALA A 718 24.46 -10.98 -39.24
CA ALA A 718 23.36 -11.36 -38.36
C ALA A 718 23.75 -11.25 -36.88
N LEU A 719 24.96 -11.68 -36.52
CA LEU A 719 25.48 -11.60 -35.15
C LEU A 719 25.82 -10.16 -34.74
N LYS A 720 26.36 -9.33 -35.65
CA LYS A 720 26.56 -7.89 -35.40
C LYS A 720 25.22 -7.16 -35.20
N LYS A 721 24.17 -7.56 -35.92
CA LYS A 721 22.84 -6.95 -35.78
C LYS A 721 22.19 -7.27 -34.43
N ASP A 722 22.09 -8.55 -34.07
CA ASP A 722 21.53 -8.99 -32.78
C ASP A 722 21.99 -10.42 -32.42
N ALA A 723 23.16 -10.52 -31.79
CA ALA A 723 23.77 -11.80 -31.42
C ALA A 723 22.89 -12.67 -30.51
N ARG A 724 22.02 -12.08 -29.68
CA ARG A 724 21.12 -12.83 -28.79
C ARG A 724 20.11 -13.66 -29.56
N ARG A 725 19.54 -13.13 -30.64
CA ARG A 725 18.51 -13.78 -31.48
C ARG A 725 19.07 -14.87 -32.39
N VAL A 726 20.35 -14.81 -32.74
CA VAL A 726 20.98 -15.81 -33.62
C VAL A 726 21.16 -17.13 -32.87
N VAL A 727 20.54 -18.20 -33.36
CA VAL A 727 20.71 -19.56 -32.82
C VAL A 727 21.56 -20.36 -33.80
N LEU A 728 22.76 -20.75 -33.36
CA LEU A 728 23.65 -21.59 -34.15
C LEU A 728 23.16 -23.05 -34.10
N LYS A 729 23.06 -23.68 -35.27
CA LYS A 729 22.61 -25.07 -35.45
C LYS A 729 23.59 -25.81 -36.32
N GLU A 730 23.90 -27.06 -35.97
CA GLU A 730 24.87 -27.90 -36.69
C GLU A 730 24.57 -28.03 -38.19
N GLU A 731 23.30 -28.27 -38.54
CA GLU A 731 22.87 -28.52 -39.93
C GLU A 731 22.97 -27.27 -40.81
N GLU A 732 22.89 -26.08 -40.21
CA GLU A 732 22.82 -24.79 -40.92
C GLU A 732 24.15 -24.04 -40.87
N HIS A 733 24.87 -24.14 -39.74
CA HIS A 733 26.07 -23.39 -39.41
C HIS A 733 27.26 -24.35 -39.22
N HIS A 734 27.95 -24.65 -40.32
CA HIS A 734 29.14 -25.50 -40.29
C HIS A 734 30.24 -24.90 -39.40
N VAL A 735 31.01 -25.76 -38.72
CA VAL A 735 32.04 -25.33 -37.76
C VAL A 735 33.10 -24.42 -38.40
N ASP A 736 33.48 -24.67 -39.64
CA ASP A 736 34.43 -23.82 -40.38
C ASP A 736 33.89 -22.40 -40.59
N ASN A 737 32.61 -22.27 -40.93
CA ASN A 737 31.95 -20.97 -41.09
C ASN A 737 31.95 -20.19 -39.78
N VAL A 738 31.59 -20.85 -38.67
CA VAL A 738 31.57 -20.23 -37.35
C VAL A 738 32.97 -19.84 -36.89
N SER A 739 33.99 -20.67 -37.19
CA SER A 739 35.40 -20.38 -36.88
C SER A 739 35.92 -19.17 -37.65
N ASP A 740 35.57 -19.03 -38.93
CA ASP A 740 35.92 -17.86 -39.75
C ASP A 740 35.17 -16.61 -39.31
N THR A 741 33.91 -16.73 -38.89
CA THR A 741 33.14 -15.60 -38.34
C THR A 741 33.81 -15.05 -37.08
N LEU A 742 34.29 -15.93 -36.19
CA LEU A 742 35.04 -15.51 -34.99
C LEU A 742 36.34 -14.79 -35.35
N LYS A 743 37.12 -15.34 -36.29
CA LYS A 743 38.37 -14.70 -36.75
C LYS A 743 38.13 -13.34 -37.39
N ARG A 744 37.13 -13.24 -38.29
CA ARG A 744 36.76 -11.98 -38.95
C ARG A 744 36.29 -10.92 -37.96
N PHE A 745 35.56 -11.33 -36.92
CA PHE A 745 35.14 -10.42 -35.86
C PHE A 745 36.36 -9.78 -35.18
N PHE A 746 37.33 -10.57 -34.69
CA PHE A 746 38.54 -10.03 -34.05
C PHE A 746 39.40 -9.18 -35.00
N ARG A 747 39.52 -9.61 -36.27
CA ARG A 747 40.28 -8.86 -37.28
C ARG A 747 39.62 -7.53 -37.66
N GLY A 748 38.30 -7.42 -37.51
CA GLY A 748 37.51 -6.24 -37.86
C GLY A 748 37.15 -5.32 -36.68
N LEU A 749 37.76 -5.52 -35.50
CA LEU A 749 37.63 -4.59 -34.37
C LEU A 749 38.40 -3.30 -34.64
N GLU A 750 37.86 -2.14 -34.29
CA GLU A 750 38.53 -0.85 -34.56
C GLU A 750 39.88 -0.71 -33.82
N GLU A 751 39.92 -1.03 -32.53
CA GLU A 751 41.13 -0.92 -31.69
C GLU A 751 41.80 -2.28 -31.41
N GLY A 752 41.31 -3.36 -32.04
CA GLY A 752 41.75 -4.74 -31.73
C GLY A 752 41.40 -5.21 -30.30
N VAL A 753 41.77 -6.45 -29.97
CA VAL A 753 41.49 -7.00 -28.62
C VAL A 753 42.45 -6.45 -27.56
N PHE A 754 43.65 -6.02 -27.95
CA PHE A 754 44.67 -5.48 -27.05
C PHE A 754 44.55 -3.96 -26.84
N GLY A 755 43.65 -3.28 -27.56
CA GLY A 755 43.45 -1.84 -27.48
C GLY A 755 44.74 -1.05 -27.78
N GLU A 756 44.88 0.09 -27.12
CA GLU A 756 46.07 0.98 -27.24
C GLU A 756 47.39 0.30 -26.82
N HIS A 757 47.34 -0.78 -26.05
CA HIS A 757 48.52 -1.48 -25.53
C HIS A 757 49.12 -2.51 -26.50
N CYS A 758 48.63 -2.61 -27.74
CA CYS A 758 49.06 -3.60 -28.72
C CYS A 758 50.60 -3.70 -28.87
N GLN A 759 51.29 -2.56 -28.90
CA GLN A 759 52.75 -2.53 -29.03
C GLN A 759 53.48 -3.04 -27.77
N ASP A 760 52.93 -2.80 -26.58
CA ASP A 760 53.50 -3.29 -25.32
C ASP A 760 53.54 -4.82 -25.31
N TRP A 761 52.51 -5.47 -25.83
CA TRP A 761 52.44 -6.93 -25.97
C TRP A 761 53.52 -7.49 -26.89
N LEU A 762 53.77 -6.82 -28.02
CA LEU A 762 54.81 -7.23 -28.98
C LEU A 762 56.22 -7.08 -28.43
N ASN A 763 56.46 -6.08 -27.59
CA ASN A 763 57.77 -5.86 -26.97
C ASN A 763 58.12 -6.95 -25.94
N VAL A 764 57.12 -7.62 -25.32
CA VAL A 764 57.38 -8.76 -24.41
C VAL A 764 58.00 -9.94 -25.15
N ALA A 765 57.70 -10.09 -26.44
CA ALA A 765 58.23 -11.17 -27.27
C ALA A 765 59.76 -11.10 -27.45
N ASP A 766 60.42 -9.99 -27.09
CA ASP A 766 61.88 -9.85 -27.14
C ASP A 766 62.58 -10.25 -25.83
N ILE A 767 61.83 -10.58 -24.77
CA ILE A 767 62.39 -10.98 -23.48
C ILE A 767 62.68 -12.49 -23.49
N ASP A 768 63.93 -12.87 -23.21
CA ASP A 768 64.33 -14.28 -23.24
C ASP A 768 63.86 -15.08 -22.01
N ASP A 769 63.82 -14.46 -20.82
CA ASP A 769 63.40 -15.11 -19.57
C ASP A 769 61.88 -15.29 -19.49
N GLU A 770 61.42 -16.54 -19.36
CA GLU A 770 59.99 -16.90 -19.34
C GLU A 770 59.26 -16.33 -18.11
N HIS A 771 59.88 -16.34 -16.93
CA HIS A 771 59.26 -15.81 -15.72
C HIS A 771 59.04 -14.30 -15.81
N MET A 772 60.02 -13.57 -16.37
CA MET A 772 59.88 -12.14 -16.65
C MET A 772 58.83 -11.87 -17.73
N ARG A 773 58.75 -12.70 -18.79
CA ARG A 773 57.66 -12.60 -19.79
C ARG A 773 56.29 -12.75 -19.14
N ILE A 774 56.08 -13.79 -18.34
CA ILE A 774 54.82 -14.05 -17.64
C ILE A 774 54.44 -12.86 -16.74
N GLY A 775 55.38 -12.37 -15.92
CA GLY A 775 55.15 -11.20 -15.07
C GLY A 775 54.75 -9.96 -15.88
N ARG A 776 55.42 -9.72 -17.00
CA ARG A 776 55.12 -8.59 -17.87
C ARG A 776 53.75 -8.73 -18.57
N TYR A 777 53.38 -9.93 -19.00
CA TYR A 777 52.04 -10.19 -19.54
C TYR A 777 50.95 -9.96 -18.48
N GLN A 778 51.16 -10.36 -17.22
CA GLN A 778 50.21 -10.10 -16.14
C GLN A 778 50.03 -8.59 -15.89
N GLU A 779 51.10 -7.81 -15.91
CA GLU A 779 51.05 -6.35 -15.75
C GLU A 779 50.25 -5.69 -16.88
N ILE A 780 50.52 -6.05 -18.13
CA ILE A 780 49.82 -5.47 -19.29
C ILE A 780 48.35 -5.93 -19.30
N LEU A 781 48.07 -7.19 -18.95
CA LEU A 781 46.72 -7.73 -18.82
C LEU A 781 45.88 -6.98 -17.77
N GLN A 782 46.50 -6.50 -16.68
CA GLN A 782 45.81 -5.68 -15.67
C GLN A 782 45.43 -4.28 -16.18
N LYS A 783 46.19 -3.74 -17.13
CA LYS A 783 45.92 -2.42 -17.75
C LYS A 783 44.83 -2.47 -18.83
N LEU A 784 44.54 -3.65 -19.39
CA LEU A 784 43.48 -3.78 -20.39
C LEU A 784 42.09 -3.48 -19.81
N PRO A 785 41.18 -2.87 -20.60
CA PRO A 785 39.77 -2.73 -20.24
C PRO A 785 39.16 -4.08 -19.85
N GLN A 786 38.21 -4.07 -18.90
CA GLN A 786 37.59 -5.28 -18.35
C GLN A 786 37.03 -6.22 -19.43
N ILE A 787 36.36 -5.66 -20.44
CA ILE A 787 35.75 -6.42 -21.55
C ILE A 787 36.84 -7.06 -22.42
N ASN A 788 37.89 -6.33 -22.76
CA ASN A 788 39.04 -6.83 -23.53
C ASN A 788 39.73 -7.98 -22.79
N ARG A 789 40.00 -7.80 -21.49
CA ARG A 789 40.60 -8.83 -20.63
C ARG A 789 39.74 -10.09 -20.54
N ALA A 790 38.43 -9.94 -20.32
CA ALA A 790 37.50 -11.07 -20.24
C ALA A 790 37.41 -11.81 -21.58
N THR A 791 37.33 -11.06 -22.69
CA THR A 791 37.26 -11.60 -24.05
C THR A 791 38.54 -12.34 -24.42
N LEU A 792 39.70 -11.75 -24.13
CA LEU A 792 41.00 -12.39 -24.36
C LEU A 792 41.13 -13.66 -23.52
N LYS A 793 40.78 -13.62 -22.24
CA LYS A 793 40.78 -14.81 -21.38
C LYS A 793 39.89 -15.92 -21.94
N ALA A 794 38.66 -15.59 -22.37
CA ALA A 794 37.74 -16.57 -22.95
C ALA A 794 38.28 -17.20 -24.24
N LEU A 795 38.85 -16.38 -25.14
CA LEU A 795 39.46 -16.85 -26.38
C LEU A 795 40.67 -17.75 -26.09
N ILE A 796 41.62 -17.31 -25.27
CA ILE A 796 42.84 -18.10 -24.98
C ILE A 796 42.47 -19.39 -24.23
N THR A 797 41.47 -19.38 -23.35
CA THR A 797 40.93 -20.60 -22.73
C THR A 797 40.43 -21.57 -23.80
N HIS A 798 39.68 -21.08 -24.78
CA HIS A 798 39.18 -21.91 -25.88
C HIS A 798 40.33 -22.48 -26.73
N LEU A 799 41.33 -21.67 -27.10
CA LEU A 799 42.50 -22.14 -27.86
C LEU A 799 43.32 -23.17 -27.07
N TYR A 800 43.46 -22.98 -25.75
CA TYR A 800 44.08 -23.97 -24.86
C TYR A 800 43.31 -25.29 -24.85
N CYS A 801 41.97 -25.25 -24.88
CA CYS A 801 41.17 -26.46 -25.01
C CYS A 801 41.37 -27.11 -26.38
N ILE A 802 41.38 -26.36 -27.48
CA ILE A 802 41.56 -26.90 -28.84
C ILE A 802 42.89 -27.66 -28.97
N GLN A 803 43.99 -27.07 -28.49
CA GLN A 803 45.31 -27.72 -28.57
C GLN A 803 45.39 -29.00 -27.73
N HIS A 804 44.60 -29.11 -26.65
CA HIS A 804 44.55 -30.33 -25.83
C HIS A 804 43.92 -31.53 -26.58
N PHE A 805 43.22 -31.28 -27.69
CA PHE A 805 42.69 -32.31 -28.60
C PHE A 805 43.45 -32.31 -29.93
N SER A 806 44.69 -31.79 -29.96
CA SER A 806 45.49 -31.71 -31.18
C SER A 806 45.80 -33.07 -31.82
N ASP A 807 45.78 -34.16 -31.04
CA ASP A 807 45.90 -35.53 -31.56
C ASP A 807 44.73 -35.89 -32.52
N GLU A 808 43.54 -35.33 -32.30
CA GLU A 808 42.36 -35.55 -33.14
C GLU A 808 42.21 -34.44 -34.20
N ASN A 809 42.28 -33.17 -33.78
CA ASN A 809 41.98 -32.03 -34.65
C ASN A 809 43.21 -31.47 -35.41
N GLN A 810 44.43 -31.96 -35.14
CA GLN A 810 45.68 -31.54 -35.80
C GLN A 810 46.10 -30.08 -35.58
N MET A 811 45.52 -29.39 -34.59
CA MET A 811 45.78 -27.98 -34.29
C MET A 811 46.56 -27.81 -32.98
N ASN A 812 47.89 -27.97 -33.05
CA ASN A 812 48.79 -27.66 -31.93
C ASN A 812 48.94 -26.14 -31.69
N VAL A 813 49.61 -25.76 -30.61
CA VAL A 813 49.79 -24.35 -30.20
C VAL A 813 50.42 -23.50 -31.30
N HIS A 814 51.45 -24.02 -31.98
CA HIS A 814 52.14 -23.33 -33.08
C HIS A 814 51.20 -23.06 -34.27
N ASN A 815 50.42 -24.05 -34.68
CA ASN A 815 49.44 -23.92 -35.77
C ASN A 815 48.36 -22.89 -35.43
N LEU A 816 47.90 -22.86 -34.17
CA LEU A 816 46.93 -21.87 -33.70
C LEU A 816 47.55 -20.46 -33.66
N ALA A 817 48.81 -20.32 -33.26
CA ALA A 817 49.50 -19.05 -33.22
C ALA A 817 49.72 -18.42 -34.60
N ILE A 818 50.01 -19.22 -35.64
CA ILE A 818 50.10 -18.75 -37.03
C ILE A 818 48.76 -18.15 -37.49
N VAL A 819 47.64 -18.73 -37.05
CA VAL A 819 46.29 -18.25 -37.43
C VAL A 819 45.88 -17.04 -36.59
N PHE A 820 46.05 -17.09 -35.27
CA PHE A 820 45.53 -16.08 -34.36
C PHE A 820 46.47 -14.90 -34.12
N GLY A 821 47.78 -15.04 -34.33
CA GLY A 821 48.73 -13.93 -34.24
C GLY A 821 48.34 -12.77 -35.18
N PRO A 822 48.26 -12.99 -36.51
CA PRO A 822 47.82 -11.96 -37.45
C PRO A 822 46.38 -11.50 -37.22
N THR A 823 45.51 -12.39 -36.69
CA THR A 823 44.09 -12.08 -36.44
C THR A 823 43.90 -11.12 -35.26
N LEU A 824 44.59 -11.35 -34.14
CA LEU A 824 44.42 -10.57 -32.91
C LEU A 824 45.21 -9.26 -32.93
N PHE A 825 46.37 -9.26 -33.58
CA PHE A 825 47.20 -8.06 -33.76
C PHE A 825 46.90 -7.30 -35.06
N GLN A 826 45.99 -7.83 -35.89
CA GLN A 826 45.55 -7.20 -37.14
C GLN A 826 46.70 -6.92 -38.12
N THR A 827 47.71 -7.79 -38.12
CA THR A 827 48.90 -7.68 -38.98
C THR A 827 48.75 -8.50 -40.26
N ASP A 828 49.62 -8.26 -41.23
CA ASP A 828 49.76 -9.03 -42.47
C ASP A 828 50.35 -10.45 -42.28
N GLY A 829 50.87 -10.73 -41.08
CA GLY A 829 51.43 -12.03 -40.70
C GLY A 829 52.88 -12.25 -41.09
N GLN A 830 53.59 -11.20 -41.55
CA GLN A 830 55.03 -11.25 -41.82
C GLN A 830 55.87 -11.15 -40.54
N ASN A 831 55.33 -10.51 -39.50
CA ASN A 831 55.97 -10.39 -38.20
C ASN A 831 55.75 -11.67 -37.37
N TYR A 832 56.83 -12.27 -36.88
CA TYR A 832 56.76 -13.47 -36.03
C TYR A 832 56.33 -13.15 -34.58
N LYS A 833 56.51 -11.90 -34.11
CA LYS A 833 56.22 -11.49 -32.73
C LYS A 833 54.75 -11.73 -32.33
N PRO A 834 53.72 -11.34 -33.13
CA PRO A 834 52.32 -11.69 -32.85
C PRO A 834 52.08 -13.17 -32.59
N GLY A 835 52.72 -14.05 -33.38
CA GLY A 835 52.63 -15.50 -33.20
C GLY A 835 53.23 -15.93 -31.87
N ARG A 836 54.46 -15.48 -31.57
CA ARG A 836 55.16 -15.77 -30.30
C ARG A 836 54.34 -15.36 -29.08
N VAL A 837 53.69 -14.19 -29.10
CA VAL A 837 52.81 -13.76 -28.00
C VAL A 837 51.62 -14.70 -27.82
N VAL A 838 50.99 -15.15 -28.90
CA VAL A 838 49.87 -16.11 -28.81
C VAL A 838 50.34 -17.47 -28.28
N GLU A 839 51.52 -17.95 -28.68
CA GLU A 839 52.11 -19.17 -28.13
C GLU A 839 52.34 -19.06 -26.62
N ASP A 840 52.96 -17.96 -26.18
CA ASP A 840 53.19 -17.70 -24.75
C ASP A 840 51.88 -17.62 -23.96
N LEU A 841 50.86 -16.93 -24.49
CA LEU A 841 49.53 -16.83 -23.86
C LEU A 841 48.84 -18.18 -23.71
N VAL A 842 48.99 -19.09 -24.67
CA VAL A 842 48.39 -20.44 -24.62
C VAL A 842 49.22 -21.37 -23.73
N ASN A 843 50.54 -21.45 -23.91
CA ASN A 843 51.41 -22.33 -23.13
C ASN A 843 51.45 -21.93 -21.65
N CYS A 844 51.53 -20.63 -21.37
CA CYS A 844 51.58 -20.08 -20.01
C CYS A 844 50.21 -19.57 -19.54
N PHE A 845 49.11 -20.12 -20.07
CA PHE A 845 47.74 -19.69 -19.76
C PHE A 845 47.43 -19.65 -18.26
N ARG A 846 47.77 -20.73 -17.54
CA ARG A 846 47.50 -20.86 -16.09
C ARG A 846 48.13 -19.73 -15.25
N PRO A 847 49.45 -19.49 -15.32
CA PRO A 847 50.05 -18.41 -14.55
C PRO A 847 49.63 -17.02 -15.05
N ILE A 848 49.49 -16.79 -16.36
CA ILE A 848 49.14 -15.46 -16.89
C ILE A 848 47.71 -15.03 -16.48
N PHE A 849 46.73 -15.94 -16.56
CA PHE A 849 45.31 -15.62 -16.29
C PHE A 849 44.80 -16.05 -14.91
N GLY A 850 45.68 -16.61 -14.07
CA GLY A 850 45.38 -17.04 -12.70
C GLY A 850 44.27 -18.10 -12.63
N VAL A 851 44.32 -19.11 -13.51
CA VAL A 851 43.28 -20.15 -13.60
C VAL A 851 43.67 -21.39 -12.80
N SER A 852 42.75 -21.89 -11.97
CA SER A 852 42.98 -23.09 -11.17
C SER A 852 42.98 -24.34 -12.05
N GLU A 853 43.83 -25.31 -11.69
CA GLU A 853 43.90 -26.60 -12.38
C GLU A 853 42.57 -27.35 -12.37
N MET A 854 41.84 -27.25 -11.26
CA MET A 854 40.55 -27.90 -11.06
C MET A 854 39.48 -27.36 -12.03
N GLU A 855 39.41 -26.05 -12.25
CA GLU A 855 38.43 -25.44 -13.16
C GLU A 855 38.71 -25.85 -14.62
N LEU A 856 39.98 -25.84 -15.01
CA LEU A 856 40.41 -26.23 -16.34
C LEU A 856 40.15 -27.72 -16.61
N GLN A 857 40.48 -28.58 -15.65
CA GLN A 857 40.22 -30.02 -15.76
C GLN A 857 38.72 -30.33 -15.87
N LYS A 858 37.87 -29.58 -15.15
CA LYS A 858 36.42 -29.70 -15.24
C LYS A 858 35.92 -29.35 -16.64
N GLN A 859 36.39 -28.26 -17.25
CA GLN A 859 36.02 -27.89 -18.62
C GLN A 859 36.45 -28.94 -19.65
N LEU A 860 37.69 -29.43 -19.55
CA LEU A 860 38.19 -30.50 -20.43
C LEU A 860 37.38 -31.80 -20.28
N ASN A 861 37.00 -32.17 -19.05
CA ASN A 861 36.17 -33.35 -18.80
C ASN A 861 34.77 -33.22 -19.44
N VAL A 862 34.16 -32.03 -19.38
CA VAL A 862 32.87 -31.76 -20.05
C VAL A 862 33.01 -31.91 -21.56
N ILE A 863 34.06 -31.34 -22.16
CA ILE A 863 34.30 -31.46 -23.61
C ILE A 863 34.53 -32.93 -24.00
N LYS A 864 35.35 -33.67 -23.25
CA LYS A 864 35.58 -35.11 -23.46
C LYS A 864 34.26 -35.91 -23.38
N ALA A 865 33.37 -35.55 -22.46
CA ALA A 865 32.05 -36.16 -22.35
C ALA A 865 31.15 -35.84 -23.55
N ILE A 866 31.13 -34.59 -24.04
CA ILE A 866 30.37 -34.18 -25.22
C ILE A 866 30.84 -34.95 -26.47
N ILE A 867 32.15 -35.05 -26.69
CA ILE A 867 32.73 -35.81 -27.81
C ILE A 867 32.32 -37.28 -27.73
N LYS A 868 32.43 -37.90 -26.53
CA LYS A 868 32.01 -39.29 -26.31
C LYS A 868 30.51 -39.50 -26.55
N LEU A 869 29.65 -38.61 -26.05
CA LEU A 869 28.20 -38.69 -26.25
C LEU A 869 27.82 -38.57 -27.74
N ARG A 870 28.52 -37.74 -28.50
CA ARG A 870 28.31 -37.63 -29.95
C ARG A 870 28.74 -38.87 -30.70
N ALA A 871 29.86 -39.49 -30.31
CA ALA A 871 30.31 -40.75 -30.89
C ALA A 871 29.29 -41.90 -30.69
N THR A 872 28.41 -41.80 -29.68
CA THR A 872 27.37 -42.80 -29.36
C THR A 872 25.98 -42.56 -29.97
N GLY A 873 25.74 -41.45 -30.68
CA GLY A 873 24.50 -41.20 -31.44
C GLY A 873 23.42 -40.31 -30.78
N LYS A 874 23.13 -39.17 -31.46
CA LYS A 874 22.08 -38.12 -31.35
C LYS A 874 21.51 -37.71 -29.97
N PRO A 875 21.80 -36.47 -29.49
CA PRO A 875 20.92 -35.75 -28.57
C PRO A 875 19.85 -34.94 -29.33
N LYS A 876 18.59 -35.01 -28.88
CA LYS A 876 17.51 -34.08 -29.30
C LYS A 876 17.70 -32.72 -28.61
N HIS A 877 17.55 -31.65 -29.39
CA HIS A 877 17.65 -30.25 -28.96
C HIS A 877 16.86 -29.93 -27.68
N GLN A 878 17.52 -29.28 -26.72
CA GLN A 878 16.85 -28.52 -25.64
C GLN A 878 16.55 -27.11 -26.14
N SER A 879 15.26 -26.76 -26.19
CA SER A 879 14.77 -25.38 -26.36
C SER A 879 14.95 -24.60 -25.03
N PRO A 880 15.04 -23.26 -25.05
CA PRO A 880 15.21 -22.47 -23.83
C PRO A 880 14.02 -22.72 -22.89
N ALA A 881 14.31 -23.13 -21.66
CA ALA A 881 13.30 -23.52 -20.69
C ALA A 881 12.94 -22.36 -19.76
N PHE A 882 11.65 -22.10 -19.58
CA PHE A 882 11.08 -21.13 -18.65
C PHE A 882 10.95 -21.75 -17.26
N ILE A 883 11.40 -21.10 -16.18
CA ILE A 883 11.24 -21.64 -14.82
C ILE A 883 9.89 -21.20 -14.25
N CYS A 884 9.04 -22.17 -13.92
CA CYS A 884 7.69 -21.97 -13.38
C CYS A 884 7.52 -22.71 -12.05
N THR A 885 6.79 -22.12 -11.10
CA THR A 885 6.35 -22.83 -9.89
C THR A 885 5.10 -23.67 -10.20
N VAL A 886 5.12 -24.94 -9.78
CA VAL A 886 4.02 -25.89 -9.89
C VAL A 886 3.79 -26.53 -8.53
N TYR A 887 2.53 -26.68 -8.11
CA TYR A 887 2.17 -27.28 -6.81
C TYR A 887 1.68 -28.71 -6.99
N LEU A 888 1.97 -29.59 -6.03
CA LEU A 888 1.43 -30.94 -5.97
C LEU A 888 0.25 -31.02 -4.97
N GLU A 889 -0.88 -31.54 -5.43
CA GLU A 889 -2.15 -31.73 -4.72
C GLU A 889 -2.84 -30.44 -4.25
N GLU A 890 -2.21 -29.68 -3.37
CA GLU A 890 -2.76 -28.46 -2.75
C GLU A 890 -1.70 -27.35 -2.68
N ARG A 891 -2.11 -26.09 -2.55
CA ARG A 891 -1.18 -24.96 -2.36
C ARG A 891 -0.62 -24.95 -0.95
N GLY A 892 0.70 -25.09 -0.82
CA GLY A 892 1.39 -25.00 0.46
C GLY A 892 2.92 -25.02 0.32
N ASN A 893 3.63 -24.50 1.31
CA ASN A 893 5.10 -24.40 1.28
C ASN A 893 5.82 -25.76 1.14
N LYS A 894 5.14 -26.87 1.42
CA LYS A 894 5.69 -28.24 1.31
C LYS A 894 5.43 -28.89 -0.06
N SER A 895 4.49 -28.35 -0.85
CA SER A 895 4.03 -28.89 -2.13
C SER A 895 4.52 -28.10 -3.35
N GLU A 896 5.32 -27.05 -3.14
CA GLU A 896 5.88 -26.20 -4.21
C GLU A 896 7.06 -26.86 -4.94
N HIS A 897 7.08 -26.76 -6.27
CA HIS A 897 8.17 -27.22 -7.12
C HIS A 897 8.51 -26.21 -8.20
N SER A 898 9.77 -25.80 -8.30
CA SER A 898 10.25 -25.03 -9.44
C SER A 898 10.63 -25.97 -10.59
N VAL A 899 9.95 -25.83 -11.72
CA VAL A 899 10.09 -26.70 -12.89
C VAL A 899 10.50 -25.88 -14.11
N GLN A 900 11.45 -26.39 -14.89
CA GLN A 900 11.80 -25.86 -16.19
C GLN A 900 10.81 -26.36 -17.26
N ILE A 901 10.06 -25.44 -17.86
CA ILE A 901 9.04 -25.66 -18.88
C ILE A 901 9.58 -25.20 -20.24
N PRO A 902 9.98 -26.13 -21.13
CA PRO A 902 10.24 -25.83 -22.54
C PRO A 902 9.00 -25.30 -23.28
N ALA A 903 9.21 -24.55 -24.36
CA ALA A 903 8.13 -23.94 -25.14
C ALA A 903 7.12 -24.94 -25.74
N ASN A 904 7.48 -26.20 -25.88
CA ASN A 904 6.65 -27.27 -26.43
C ASN A 904 6.10 -28.25 -25.38
N MET A 905 6.36 -28.03 -24.08
CA MET A 905 5.96 -28.96 -23.03
C MET A 905 4.43 -29.05 -22.90
N THR A 906 3.91 -30.27 -22.91
CA THR A 906 2.48 -30.55 -22.72
C THR A 906 2.10 -30.72 -21.24
N ALA A 907 0.83 -30.56 -20.91
CA ALA A 907 0.31 -30.77 -19.54
C ALA A 907 0.58 -32.20 -19.04
N GLU A 908 0.58 -33.20 -19.93
CA GLU A 908 0.94 -34.58 -19.59
C GLU A 908 2.42 -34.73 -19.22
N GLU A 909 3.32 -34.15 -20.03
CA GLU A 909 4.75 -34.18 -19.78
C GLU A 909 5.09 -33.48 -18.45
N LEU A 910 4.42 -32.37 -18.15
CA LEU A 910 4.59 -31.66 -16.88
C LEU A 910 4.14 -32.50 -15.69
N THR A 911 2.96 -33.12 -15.81
CA THR A 911 2.42 -34.01 -14.78
C THR A 911 3.38 -35.17 -14.50
N LYS A 912 3.90 -35.83 -15.54
CA LYS A 912 4.88 -36.92 -15.41
C LYS A 912 6.17 -36.45 -14.73
N MET A 913 6.67 -35.25 -15.09
CA MET A 913 7.88 -34.68 -14.51
C MET A 913 7.73 -34.42 -13.00
N VAL A 914 6.64 -33.75 -12.59
CA VAL A 914 6.39 -33.41 -11.17
C VAL A 914 6.19 -34.68 -10.32
N LEU A 915 5.45 -35.68 -10.82
CA LEU A 915 5.29 -36.96 -10.14
C LEU A 915 6.62 -37.72 -10.01
N GLY A 916 7.44 -37.70 -11.07
CA GLY A 916 8.78 -38.28 -11.08
C GLY A 916 9.72 -37.65 -10.06
N MET A 917 9.67 -36.32 -9.90
CA MET A 917 10.47 -35.60 -8.89
C MET A 917 10.13 -36.01 -7.44
N ARG A 918 8.94 -36.56 -7.19
CA ARG A 918 8.47 -37.01 -5.87
C ARG A 918 8.47 -38.54 -5.70
N GLY A 919 8.87 -39.30 -6.71
CA GLY A 919 8.86 -40.77 -6.67
C GLY A 919 7.47 -41.37 -6.55
N ILE A 920 6.43 -40.67 -7.03
CA ILE A 920 5.05 -41.17 -6.99
C ILE A 920 4.82 -42.11 -8.18
N HIS A 921 4.62 -43.40 -7.88
CA HIS A 921 4.26 -44.39 -8.89
C HIS A 921 2.75 -44.37 -9.15
N ARG A 922 2.35 -44.30 -10.43
CA ARG A 922 0.95 -44.27 -10.83
C ARG A 922 0.35 -45.68 -10.77
N GLU A 923 -0.68 -45.86 -9.95
CA GLU A 923 -1.51 -47.07 -9.99
C GLU A 923 -2.45 -47.04 -11.21
N ALA A 924 -2.85 -48.20 -11.73
CA ALA A 924 -3.67 -48.31 -12.94
C ALA A 924 -5.06 -47.64 -12.83
N THR A 925 -5.53 -47.40 -11.60
CA THR A 925 -6.83 -46.79 -11.30
C THR A 925 -6.76 -45.30 -10.99
N GLU A 926 -5.57 -44.68 -11.02
CA GLU A 926 -5.38 -43.27 -10.65
C GLU A 926 -5.13 -42.35 -11.87
N TYR A 927 -5.94 -41.30 -11.96
CA TYR A 927 -5.86 -40.29 -13.02
C TYR A 927 -5.24 -39.01 -12.47
N TRP A 928 -4.00 -38.72 -12.86
CA TRP A 928 -3.29 -37.49 -12.45
C TRP A 928 -3.22 -36.50 -13.60
N GLY A 929 -3.52 -35.24 -13.33
CA GLY A 929 -3.48 -34.19 -14.35
C GLY A 929 -3.10 -32.82 -13.78
N CYS A 930 -2.83 -31.89 -14.68
CA CYS A 930 -2.50 -30.51 -14.35
C CYS A 930 -3.76 -29.63 -14.47
N ALA A 931 -3.96 -28.73 -13.51
CA ALA A 931 -5.03 -27.74 -13.53
C ALA A 931 -4.46 -26.34 -13.28
N GLU A 932 -5.08 -25.35 -13.91
CA GLU A 932 -4.90 -23.94 -13.58
C GLU A 932 -5.89 -23.57 -12.48
N VAL A 933 -5.42 -23.08 -11.34
CA VAL A 933 -6.24 -22.78 -10.16
C VAL A 933 -6.11 -21.30 -9.80
N ASP A 934 -7.21 -20.62 -9.52
CA ASP A 934 -7.16 -19.22 -9.09
C ASP A 934 -6.56 -19.05 -7.68
N GLU A 935 -6.07 -17.84 -7.35
CA GLU A 935 -5.48 -17.51 -6.04
C GLU A 935 -6.33 -17.91 -4.81
N THR A 936 -7.65 -17.93 -4.98
CA THR A 936 -8.63 -18.21 -3.93
C THR A 936 -9.04 -19.69 -3.86
N GLU A 937 -8.55 -20.51 -4.80
CA GLU A 937 -8.96 -21.90 -5.04
C GLU A 937 -10.48 -22.09 -5.20
N GLU A 938 -11.20 -21.03 -5.60
CA GLU A 938 -12.66 -21.07 -5.81
C GLU A 938 -13.02 -21.51 -7.22
N THR A 939 -12.11 -21.32 -8.18
CA THR A 939 -12.27 -21.78 -9.57
C THR A 939 -11.00 -22.45 -10.09
N GLU A 940 -11.19 -23.53 -10.86
CA GLU A 940 -10.10 -24.28 -11.47
C GLU A 940 -10.43 -24.68 -12.91
N ARG A 941 -9.42 -24.74 -13.77
CA ARG A 941 -9.50 -25.23 -15.13
C ARG A 941 -8.59 -26.45 -15.29
N PRO A 942 -9.16 -27.66 -15.31
CA PRO A 942 -8.43 -28.85 -15.74
C PRO A 942 -7.88 -28.65 -17.15
N LEU A 943 -6.58 -28.88 -17.33
CA LEU A 943 -5.93 -28.79 -18.64
C LEU A 943 -6.06 -30.11 -19.38
N HIS A 944 -6.38 -30.06 -20.66
CA HIS A 944 -6.33 -31.25 -21.50
C HIS A 944 -4.87 -31.70 -21.67
N PHE A 945 -4.62 -33.01 -21.68
CA PHE A 945 -3.28 -33.60 -21.61
C PHE A 945 -2.34 -33.13 -22.74
N SER A 946 -2.88 -32.82 -23.92
CA SER A 946 -2.14 -32.33 -25.08
C SER A 946 -1.94 -30.81 -25.14
N GLU A 947 -2.51 -30.06 -24.21
CA GLU A 947 -2.33 -28.61 -24.18
C GLU A 947 -0.91 -28.23 -23.79
N LYS A 948 -0.36 -27.19 -24.44
CA LYS A 948 0.98 -26.67 -24.16
C LYS A 948 0.95 -25.73 -22.98
N VAL A 949 1.76 -26.02 -21.96
CA VAL A 949 1.70 -25.31 -20.67
C VAL A 949 2.17 -23.86 -20.78
N LEU A 950 3.20 -23.58 -21.59
CA LEU A 950 3.76 -22.23 -21.71
C LEU A 950 2.72 -21.20 -22.17
N HIS A 951 1.84 -21.57 -23.11
CA HIS A 951 0.76 -20.68 -23.59
C HIS A 951 -0.32 -20.41 -22.54
N ILE A 952 -0.48 -21.31 -21.58
CA ILE A 952 -1.48 -21.21 -20.51
C ILE A 952 -0.94 -20.33 -19.38
N TYR A 953 0.33 -20.52 -19.01
CA TYR A 953 0.98 -19.73 -17.97
C TYR A 953 1.06 -18.23 -18.32
N HIS A 954 1.25 -17.90 -19.60
CA HIS A 954 1.25 -16.50 -20.08
C HIS A 954 -0.14 -15.97 -20.47
N SER A 955 -1.21 -16.71 -20.17
CA SER A 955 -2.56 -16.25 -20.50
C SER A 955 -3.01 -15.13 -19.55
N ASP A 956 -3.93 -14.29 -20.05
CA ASP A 956 -4.29 -12.93 -19.61
C ASP A 956 -5.04 -12.84 -18.26
N ARG A 957 -4.75 -13.75 -17.32
CA ARG A 957 -5.16 -13.70 -15.91
C ARG A 957 -3.92 -13.67 -15.04
N ALA A 958 -3.50 -12.46 -14.64
CA ALA A 958 -2.70 -12.31 -13.43
C ALA A 958 -3.48 -13.01 -12.31
N ASN A 959 -2.83 -13.90 -11.52
CA ASN A 959 -3.36 -14.56 -10.31
C ASN A 959 -3.82 -16.03 -10.46
N CYS A 960 -3.23 -16.82 -11.38
CA CYS A 960 -3.48 -18.27 -11.49
C CYS A 960 -2.20 -19.09 -11.22
N ASN A 961 -2.33 -20.24 -10.55
CA ASN A 961 -1.25 -21.19 -10.27
C ASN A 961 -1.46 -22.53 -11.01
N LEU A 962 -0.37 -23.23 -11.33
CA LEU A 962 -0.42 -24.59 -11.87
C LEU A 962 -0.36 -25.62 -10.74
N VAL A 963 -1.33 -26.53 -10.70
CA VAL A 963 -1.45 -27.57 -9.67
C VAL A 963 -1.59 -28.94 -10.33
N VAL A 964 -0.71 -29.88 -9.98
CA VAL A 964 -0.78 -31.29 -10.37
C VAL A 964 -1.54 -32.06 -9.30
N LYS A 965 -2.66 -32.68 -9.64
CA LYS A 965 -3.53 -33.36 -8.66
C LYS A 965 -4.30 -34.54 -9.25
N LYS A 966 -4.90 -35.35 -8.37
CA LYS A 966 -5.75 -36.50 -8.74
C LYS A 966 -7.13 -36.06 -9.25
N HIS A 967 -7.56 -36.60 -10.39
CA HIS A 967 -8.91 -36.48 -10.94
C HIS A 967 -9.81 -37.61 -10.43
N THR A 968 -10.47 -37.38 -9.31
CA THR A 968 -11.35 -38.36 -8.64
C THR A 968 -12.56 -38.81 -9.47
N HIS A 969 -12.99 -38.03 -10.46
CA HIS A 969 -14.18 -38.32 -11.29
C HIS A 969 -13.86 -38.71 -12.74
N MET A 970 -12.57 -38.90 -13.09
CA MET A 970 -12.19 -39.19 -14.47
C MET A 970 -12.78 -40.52 -14.98
N ALA A 971 -12.73 -41.58 -14.17
CA ALA A 971 -13.32 -42.88 -14.50
C ALA A 971 -14.80 -42.76 -14.86
N THR A 972 -15.60 -42.07 -14.03
CA THR A 972 -17.03 -41.86 -14.28
C THR A 972 -17.31 -41.02 -15.53
N MET A 973 -16.46 -40.03 -15.82
CA MET A 973 -16.58 -39.21 -17.04
C MET A 973 -16.27 -40.02 -18.30
N LEU A 974 -15.27 -40.89 -18.25
CA LEU A 974 -14.94 -41.83 -19.34
C LEU A 974 -16.08 -42.83 -19.58
N THR A 975 -16.64 -43.42 -18.52
CA THR A 975 -17.81 -44.30 -18.64
C THR A 975 -18.99 -43.58 -19.28
N TYR A 976 -19.28 -42.33 -18.87
CA TYR A 976 -20.34 -41.52 -19.46
C TYR A 976 -20.13 -41.32 -20.97
N ILE A 977 -18.94 -40.87 -21.38
CA ILE A 977 -18.64 -40.62 -22.80
C ILE A 977 -18.72 -41.91 -23.62
N ASN A 978 -18.21 -43.02 -23.09
CA ASN A 978 -18.28 -44.34 -23.76
C ASN A 978 -19.72 -44.87 -23.87
N SER A 979 -20.59 -44.53 -22.92
CA SER A 979 -22.02 -44.93 -22.91
C SER A 979 -22.92 -44.02 -23.75
N ARG A 980 -22.40 -42.89 -24.24
CA ARG A 980 -23.19 -41.85 -24.90
C ARG A 980 -23.51 -42.25 -26.35
N ALA A 981 -24.74 -42.69 -26.59
CA ALA A 981 -25.22 -43.13 -27.91
C ALA A 981 -25.58 -41.99 -28.90
N GLY A 982 -25.19 -40.73 -28.66
CA GLY A 982 -25.55 -39.61 -29.54
C GLY A 982 -24.77 -38.30 -29.37
N ASP A 983 -24.72 -37.53 -30.45
CA ASP A 983 -23.89 -36.32 -30.66
C ASP A 983 -24.31 -35.09 -29.86
N THR A 984 -25.39 -35.16 -29.07
CA THR A 984 -25.91 -33.99 -28.33
C THR A 984 -26.15 -34.26 -26.84
N LYS A 985 -25.79 -33.31 -25.97
CA LYS A 985 -26.07 -33.30 -24.52
C LYS A 985 -27.00 -32.13 -24.25
N ASN A 986 -28.11 -32.38 -23.56
CA ASN A 986 -29.12 -31.37 -23.30
C ASN A 986 -29.69 -31.49 -21.88
N GLY A 987 -30.28 -30.40 -21.39
CA GLY A 987 -30.88 -30.36 -20.05
C GLY A 987 -31.09 -28.93 -19.53
N PRO A 988 -31.94 -28.77 -18.50
CA PRO A 988 -32.07 -27.50 -17.78
C PRO A 988 -30.80 -27.21 -16.97
N ILE A 989 -30.34 -25.96 -17.00
CA ILE A 989 -29.19 -25.46 -16.21
C ILE A 989 -29.56 -24.07 -15.66
N LYS A 990 -29.18 -23.79 -14.41
CA LYS A 990 -29.34 -22.47 -13.81
C LYS A 990 -28.25 -21.53 -14.33
N PHE A 991 -28.64 -20.50 -15.07
CA PHE A 991 -27.76 -19.57 -15.79
C PHE A 991 -27.82 -18.14 -15.21
N ARG A 992 -26.65 -17.48 -15.17
CA ARG A 992 -26.52 -16.06 -14.81
C ARG A 992 -25.41 -15.39 -15.63
N GLU A 993 -25.70 -14.20 -16.18
CA GLU A 993 -24.75 -13.38 -16.95
C GLU A 993 -24.15 -12.26 -16.08
N GLU A 994 -22.88 -11.91 -16.32
CA GLU A 994 -22.18 -10.81 -15.64
C GLU A 994 -22.45 -9.47 -16.36
N LYS A 995 -23.25 -8.57 -15.75
CA LYS A 995 -23.57 -7.25 -16.33
C LYS A 995 -22.59 -6.17 -15.91
N SER A 996 -22.25 -5.30 -16.85
CA SER A 996 -21.45 -4.08 -16.66
C SER A 996 -22.15 -3.06 -15.73
N LEU A 997 -21.47 -2.78 -14.60
CA LEU A 997 -21.46 -1.57 -13.75
C LEU A 997 -22.74 -0.91 -13.19
N LEU A 998 -23.98 -1.26 -13.57
CA LEU A 998 -25.18 -0.65 -12.97
C LEU A 998 -26.33 -1.66 -12.80
N GLY A 999 -26.56 -2.13 -11.55
CA GLY A 999 -27.80 -2.83 -11.18
C GLY A 999 -27.64 -3.88 -10.07
N PHE A 1000 -28.22 -3.62 -8.91
CA PHE A 1000 -28.34 -4.57 -7.80
C PHE A 1000 -29.28 -5.75 -8.15
N ASN A 1001 -28.93 -6.96 -7.68
CA ASN A 1001 -29.69 -8.22 -7.67
C ASN A 1001 -30.03 -8.90 -9.02
N ALA A 1002 -29.03 -9.46 -9.73
CA ALA A 1002 -29.27 -10.48 -10.76
C ALA A 1002 -29.35 -11.89 -10.13
N ALA A 1003 -30.53 -12.52 -10.19
CA ALA A 1003 -30.73 -13.92 -9.75
C ALA A 1003 -30.32 -14.94 -10.82
N PHE A 1004 -30.09 -16.21 -10.44
CA PHE A 1004 -29.93 -17.32 -11.37
C PHE A 1004 -31.28 -17.72 -11.96
N HIS A 1005 -31.34 -17.96 -13.27
CA HIS A 1005 -32.56 -18.36 -13.96
C HIS A 1005 -32.39 -19.73 -14.60
N GLU A 1006 -33.41 -20.58 -14.53
CA GLU A 1006 -33.37 -21.85 -15.26
C GLU A 1006 -33.53 -21.60 -16.78
N ARG A 1007 -32.64 -22.22 -17.56
CA ARG A 1007 -32.64 -22.19 -19.03
C ARG A 1007 -32.32 -23.58 -19.56
N TYR A 1008 -32.84 -23.90 -20.73
CA TYR A 1008 -32.58 -25.19 -21.35
C TYR A 1008 -31.39 -25.09 -22.30
N PHE A 1009 -30.34 -25.87 -22.06
CA PHE A 1009 -29.14 -25.88 -22.87
C PHE A 1009 -29.07 -27.12 -23.76
N MET A 1010 -28.54 -26.94 -24.96
CA MET A 1010 -28.22 -28.01 -25.89
C MET A 1010 -26.80 -27.82 -26.42
N LEU A 1011 -25.93 -28.78 -26.17
CA LEU A 1011 -24.59 -28.88 -26.71
C LEU A 1011 -24.57 -29.91 -27.84
N ASN A 1012 -24.14 -29.50 -29.02
CA ASN A 1012 -23.86 -30.38 -30.15
C ASN A 1012 -22.35 -30.38 -30.49
N ASN A 1013 -21.96 -31.01 -31.60
CA ASN A 1013 -20.57 -31.20 -32.02
C ASN A 1013 -19.76 -29.90 -32.26
N ALA A 1014 -20.38 -28.71 -32.23
CA ALA A 1014 -19.66 -27.45 -32.45
C ALA A 1014 -20.21 -26.23 -31.67
N MET A 1015 -21.46 -26.28 -31.22
CA MET A 1015 -22.21 -25.14 -30.70
C MET A 1015 -22.94 -25.48 -29.39
N LEU A 1016 -22.93 -24.52 -28.47
CA LEU A 1016 -23.79 -24.49 -27.28
C LEU A 1016 -24.96 -23.55 -27.55
N ARG A 1017 -26.19 -24.04 -27.44
CA ARG A 1017 -27.42 -23.24 -27.63
C ARG A 1017 -28.23 -23.17 -26.34
N MET A 1018 -28.80 -21.99 -26.07
CA MET A 1018 -29.65 -21.72 -24.92
C MET A 1018 -31.07 -21.38 -25.36
N TYR A 1019 -32.06 -21.99 -24.70
CA TYR A 1019 -33.48 -21.79 -24.95
C TYR A 1019 -34.22 -21.40 -23.66
N LYS A 1020 -35.29 -20.62 -23.82
CA LYS A 1020 -36.14 -20.16 -22.71
C LYS A 1020 -36.88 -21.31 -22.02
N GLU A 1021 -37.42 -22.27 -22.78
CA GLU A 1021 -38.20 -23.42 -22.26
C GLU A 1021 -37.97 -24.71 -23.08
N ILE A 1022 -38.23 -25.87 -22.47
CA ILE A 1022 -38.07 -27.21 -23.09
C ILE A 1022 -38.92 -27.38 -24.36
N ARG A 1023 -40.13 -26.81 -24.40
CA ARG A 1023 -41.04 -26.91 -25.56
C ARG A 1023 -40.47 -26.19 -26.79
N SER A 1024 -39.74 -25.09 -26.58
CA SER A 1024 -39.05 -24.33 -27.62
C SER A 1024 -37.89 -25.13 -28.22
N ALA A 1025 -37.13 -25.83 -27.38
CA ALA A 1025 -36.02 -26.69 -27.80
C ALA A 1025 -36.50 -27.93 -28.59
N LYS A 1026 -37.54 -28.62 -28.11
CA LYS A 1026 -38.09 -29.82 -28.79
C LYS A 1026 -38.71 -29.50 -30.15
N ARG A 1027 -39.35 -28.33 -30.33
CA ARG A 1027 -39.92 -27.89 -31.62
C ARG A 1027 -38.84 -27.47 -32.62
N ALA A 1028 -37.76 -26.81 -32.15
CA ALA A 1028 -36.63 -26.42 -33.01
C ALA A 1028 -35.83 -27.63 -33.53
N SER A 1029 -35.73 -28.71 -32.76
CA SER A 1029 -35.11 -29.97 -33.21
C SER A 1029 -35.96 -30.75 -34.24
N LEU A 1030 -37.27 -30.51 -34.29
CA LEU A 1030 -38.21 -31.15 -35.23
C LEU A 1030 -38.44 -30.33 -36.52
N SER A 1031 -38.11 -29.03 -36.53
CA SER A 1031 -38.39 -28.11 -37.64
C SER A 1031 -37.21 -27.91 -38.62
N ALA A 1032 -36.15 -28.72 -38.53
CA ALA A 1032 -35.00 -28.61 -39.44
C ALA A 1032 -35.35 -28.91 -40.92
N GLU A 1033 -36.55 -29.42 -41.21
CA GLU A 1033 -37.02 -29.76 -42.57
C GLU A 1033 -38.07 -28.79 -43.16
N SER A 1034 -38.52 -27.77 -42.45
CA SER A 1034 -39.47 -26.78 -43.00
C SER A 1034 -39.13 -25.37 -42.53
N GLY A 1035 -38.46 -24.60 -43.39
CA GLY A 1035 -37.91 -23.27 -43.09
C GLY A 1035 -38.94 -22.20 -42.72
N SER A 1036 -39.48 -22.23 -41.50
CA SER A 1036 -40.25 -21.13 -40.91
C SER A 1036 -39.46 -20.45 -39.77
N GLU A 1037 -39.36 -19.13 -39.80
CA GLU A 1037 -38.46 -18.29 -38.98
C GLU A 1037 -38.86 -18.09 -37.50
N SER A 1038 -39.86 -18.79 -36.95
CA SER A 1038 -40.44 -18.40 -35.65
C SER A 1038 -39.78 -18.98 -34.38
N HIS A 1039 -38.73 -19.80 -34.47
CA HIS A 1039 -38.19 -20.56 -33.31
C HIS A 1039 -36.65 -20.56 -33.18
N ARG A 1040 -36.03 -19.38 -33.10
CA ARG A 1040 -34.57 -19.20 -32.95
C ARG A 1040 -34.10 -19.34 -31.48
N ALA A 1041 -32.93 -19.93 -31.25
CA ALA A 1041 -32.32 -20.02 -29.90
C ALA A 1041 -32.07 -18.61 -29.31
N GLU A 1042 -32.16 -18.48 -27.99
CA GLU A 1042 -31.98 -17.19 -27.28
C GLU A 1042 -30.52 -16.70 -27.43
N LYS A 1043 -29.57 -17.62 -27.30
CA LYS A 1043 -28.13 -17.39 -27.54
C LYS A 1043 -27.48 -18.67 -28.08
N GLU A 1044 -26.47 -18.50 -28.93
CA GLU A 1044 -25.66 -19.59 -29.47
C GLU A 1044 -24.17 -19.23 -29.40
N TRP A 1045 -23.33 -20.17 -28.98
CA TRP A 1045 -21.89 -19.97 -28.84
C TRP A 1045 -21.08 -21.10 -29.47
N PRO A 1046 -20.07 -20.80 -30.30
CA PRO A 1046 -19.08 -21.78 -30.75
C PRO A 1046 -18.29 -22.34 -29.57
N VAL A 1047 -18.30 -23.66 -29.41
CA VAL A 1047 -17.69 -24.35 -28.26
C VAL A 1047 -16.17 -24.18 -28.24
N LYS A 1048 -15.54 -24.10 -29.41
CA LYS A 1048 -14.10 -23.79 -29.57
C LYS A 1048 -13.66 -22.45 -28.96
N ASN A 1049 -14.60 -21.53 -28.75
CA ASN A 1049 -14.34 -20.20 -28.19
C ASN A 1049 -14.71 -20.11 -26.70
N LEU A 1050 -15.18 -21.21 -26.10
CA LEU A 1050 -15.51 -21.28 -24.68
C LEU A 1050 -14.31 -21.79 -23.87
N THR A 1051 -14.07 -21.19 -22.71
CA THR A 1051 -13.18 -21.71 -21.69
C THR A 1051 -14.00 -22.01 -20.44
N ILE A 1052 -13.99 -23.27 -20.01
CA ILE A 1052 -14.80 -23.77 -18.90
C ILE A 1052 -13.93 -23.91 -17.66
N TYR A 1053 -14.29 -23.20 -16.59
CA TYR A 1053 -13.71 -23.35 -15.27
C TYR A 1053 -14.72 -24.06 -14.37
N LEU A 1054 -14.27 -25.06 -13.63
CA LEU A 1054 -15.01 -25.67 -12.55
C LEU A 1054 -15.04 -24.72 -11.35
N GLY A 1055 -16.22 -24.51 -10.77
CA GLY A 1055 -16.42 -23.61 -9.64
C GLY A 1055 -17.06 -22.27 -10.03
N ILE A 1056 -17.71 -21.65 -9.04
CA ILE A 1056 -18.28 -20.29 -9.12
C ILE A 1056 -17.87 -19.54 -7.86
N LYS A 1057 -17.36 -18.31 -8.03
CA LYS A 1057 -16.93 -17.48 -6.91
C LYS A 1057 -18.07 -17.22 -5.92
N LYS A 1058 -17.80 -17.30 -4.62
CA LYS A 1058 -18.83 -17.17 -3.56
C LYS A 1058 -19.59 -15.85 -3.62
N LYS A 1059 -18.94 -14.77 -4.06
CA LYS A 1059 -19.55 -13.44 -4.27
C LYS A 1059 -20.76 -13.46 -5.22
N ILE A 1060 -20.84 -14.45 -6.11
CA ILE A 1060 -21.92 -14.59 -7.11
C ILE A 1060 -23.16 -15.26 -6.48
N ARG A 1061 -23.08 -15.77 -5.24
CA ARG A 1061 -24.18 -16.44 -4.52
C ARG A 1061 -24.85 -17.53 -5.39
N PRO A 1062 -24.09 -18.54 -5.86
CA PRO A 1062 -24.67 -19.61 -6.66
C PRO A 1062 -25.67 -20.45 -5.85
N PRO A 1063 -26.73 -21.00 -6.47
CA PRO A 1063 -27.70 -21.85 -5.80
C PRO A 1063 -27.11 -23.13 -5.21
N THR A 1064 -26.03 -23.64 -5.80
CA THR A 1064 -25.31 -24.85 -5.39
C THR A 1064 -23.80 -24.62 -5.47
N SER A 1065 -23.01 -25.48 -4.81
CA SER A 1065 -21.54 -25.51 -4.96
C SER A 1065 -21.08 -26.14 -6.28
N TRP A 1066 -22.00 -26.70 -7.07
CA TRP A 1066 -21.71 -27.37 -8.34
C TRP A 1066 -22.00 -26.41 -9.49
N GLY A 1067 -20.95 -25.86 -10.10
CA GLY A 1067 -21.13 -24.92 -11.20
C GLY A 1067 -19.89 -24.68 -12.02
N PHE A 1068 -20.09 -24.00 -13.14
CA PHE A 1068 -19.03 -23.53 -14.02
C PHE A 1068 -18.99 -22.01 -14.07
N THR A 1069 -17.78 -21.48 -14.17
CA THR A 1069 -17.54 -20.16 -14.72
C THR A 1069 -17.13 -20.34 -16.18
N VAL A 1070 -17.93 -19.80 -17.09
CA VAL A 1070 -17.72 -19.92 -18.54
C VAL A 1070 -17.27 -18.58 -19.07
N VAL A 1071 -16.12 -18.58 -19.74
CA VAL A 1071 -15.57 -17.40 -20.41
C VAL A 1071 -15.68 -17.61 -21.91
N TYR A 1072 -16.34 -16.70 -22.61
CA TYR A 1072 -16.44 -16.69 -24.05
C TYR A 1072 -15.65 -15.53 -24.64
N LYS A 1073 -14.82 -15.85 -25.63
CA LYS A 1073 -14.12 -14.86 -26.44
C LYS A 1073 -14.85 -14.71 -27.77
N ASN A 1074 -15.36 -13.51 -28.05
CA ASN A 1074 -15.95 -13.23 -29.36
C ASN A 1074 -14.85 -13.07 -30.44
N GLU A 1075 -15.24 -12.95 -31.71
CA GLU A 1075 -14.30 -12.78 -32.85
C GLU A 1075 -13.46 -11.49 -32.77
N LYS A 1076 -13.89 -10.50 -31.97
CA LYS A 1076 -13.16 -9.27 -31.67
C LYS A 1076 -12.30 -9.36 -30.40
N GLN A 1077 -12.12 -10.56 -29.84
CA GLN A 1077 -11.43 -10.86 -28.57
C GLN A 1077 -12.05 -10.24 -27.31
N GLU A 1078 -13.25 -9.70 -27.36
CA GLU A 1078 -13.95 -9.24 -26.16
C GLU A 1078 -14.38 -10.45 -25.32
N LYS A 1079 -14.05 -10.41 -24.03
CA LYS A 1079 -14.36 -11.48 -23.08
C LYS A 1079 -15.71 -11.21 -22.43
N THR A 1080 -16.63 -12.16 -22.55
CA THR A 1080 -17.86 -12.20 -21.79
C THR A 1080 -17.83 -13.39 -20.84
N GLN A 1081 -18.34 -13.20 -19.63
CA GLN A 1081 -18.33 -14.22 -18.59
C GLN A 1081 -19.75 -14.48 -18.08
N TRP A 1082 -20.07 -15.76 -17.89
CA TRP A 1082 -21.33 -16.18 -17.29
C TRP A 1082 -21.15 -17.44 -16.43
N TYR A 1083 -22.18 -17.74 -15.65
CA TYR A 1083 -22.14 -18.76 -14.61
C TYR A 1083 -23.25 -19.79 -14.82
N LEU A 1084 -22.91 -21.06 -14.68
CA LEU A 1084 -23.81 -22.22 -14.82
C LEU A 1084 -23.84 -23.02 -13.52
N SER A 1085 -24.99 -23.21 -12.89
CA SER A 1085 -25.15 -23.98 -11.65
C SER A 1085 -26.00 -25.23 -11.90
N PHE A 1086 -25.56 -26.34 -11.31
CA PHE A 1086 -26.14 -27.68 -11.47
C PHE A 1086 -26.64 -28.21 -10.12
N ASP A 1087 -27.66 -29.07 -10.13
CA ASP A 1087 -28.23 -29.62 -8.90
C ASP A 1087 -27.38 -30.75 -8.32
N THR A 1088 -26.68 -31.52 -9.18
CA THR A 1088 -25.82 -32.63 -8.73
C THR A 1088 -24.40 -32.52 -9.29
N VAL A 1089 -23.43 -33.06 -8.54
CA VAL A 1089 -22.04 -33.19 -8.99
C VAL A 1089 -21.94 -34.10 -10.23
N ARG A 1090 -22.79 -35.13 -10.34
CA ARG A 1090 -22.83 -36.03 -11.48
C ARG A 1090 -23.17 -35.26 -12.76
N ASP A 1091 -24.25 -34.47 -12.74
CA ASP A 1091 -24.68 -33.71 -13.92
C ASP A 1091 -23.61 -32.69 -14.33
N MET A 1092 -23.00 -32.01 -13.36
CA MET A 1092 -21.87 -31.12 -13.62
C MET A 1092 -20.71 -31.88 -14.31
N ARG A 1093 -20.32 -33.06 -13.83
CA ARG A 1093 -19.22 -33.83 -14.43
C ARG A 1093 -19.55 -34.36 -15.83
N GLU A 1094 -20.78 -34.78 -16.09
CA GLU A 1094 -21.24 -35.16 -17.44
C GLU A 1094 -21.19 -33.99 -18.42
N TRP A 1095 -21.65 -32.81 -17.99
CA TRP A 1095 -21.58 -31.60 -18.81
C TRP A 1095 -20.13 -31.19 -19.09
N PHE A 1096 -19.24 -31.27 -18.09
CA PHE A 1096 -17.82 -30.99 -18.27
C PHE A 1096 -17.18 -31.98 -19.27
N ALA A 1097 -17.43 -33.27 -19.09
CA ALA A 1097 -16.98 -34.32 -20.01
C ALA A 1097 -17.44 -34.07 -21.46
N ALA A 1098 -18.71 -33.68 -21.64
CA ALA A 1098 -19.24 -33.36 -22.95
C ALA A 1098 -18.57 -32.12 -23.58
N PHE A 1099 -18.30 -31.06 -22.80
CA PHE A 1099 -17.56 -29.89 -23.29
C PHE A 1099 -16.14 -30.26 -23.71
N THR A 1100 -15.38 -30.97 -22.87
CA THR A 1100 -14.01 -31.39 -23.16
C THR A 1100 -13.95 -32.28 -24.41
N PHE A 1101 -14.87 -33.24 -24.53
CA PHE A 1101 -14.96 -34.11 -25.71
C PHE A 1101 -15.22 -33.32 -27.00
N VAL A 1102 -16.15 -32.36 -26.98
CA VAL A 1102 -16.45 -31.53 -28.16
C VAL A 1102 -15.28 -30.61 -28.53
N GLN A 1103 -14.49 -30.16 -27.53
CA GLN A 1103 -13.34 -29.28 -27.77
C GLN A 1103 -12.10 -30.01 -28.29
N HIS A 1104 -11.84 -31.22 -27.80
CA HIS A 1104 -10.56 -31.92 -28.01
C HIS A 1104 -10.69 -33.30 -28.65
N GLY A 1105 -11.91 -33.82 -28.82
CA GLY A 1105 -12.19 -35.15 -29.39
C GLY A 1105 -11.91 -36.33 -28.44
N SER A 1106 -11.18 -36.11 -27.34
CA SER A 1106 -10.90 -37.12 -26.33
C SER A 1106 -10.84 -36.48 -24.93
N LEU A 1107 -11.06 -37.29 -23.89
CA LEU A 1107 -10.91 -36.84 -22.50
C LEU A 1107 -9.55 -37.24 -21.90
N TRP A 1108 -8.98 -38.33 -22.39
CA TRP A 1108 -7.78 -38.97 -21.84
C TRP A 1108 -7.01 -39.67 -22.97
N PRO A 1109 -5.68 -39.81 -22.87
CA PRO A 1109 -4.90 -40.56 -23.85
C PRO A 1109 -5.39 -42.02 -23.98
N HIS A 1110 -5.51 -42.54 -25.21
CA HIS A 1110 -5.82 -43.95 -25.45
C HIS A 1110 -4.59 -44.83 -25.17
N GLU A 1111 -4.78 -45.95 -24.46
CA GLU A 1111 -3.69 -46.88 -24.07
C GLU A 1111 -2.92 -47.49 -25.25
N SER A 1112 -3.44 -47.41 -26.48
CA SER A 1112 -2.81 -47.92 -27.71
C SER A 1112 -1.70 -47.05 -28.29
N ASP A 1113 -1.51 -45.80 -27.82
CA ASP A 1113 -0.36 -44.95 -28.19
C ASP A 1113 0.84 -45.10 -27.22
N VAL A 1114 0.74 -46.02 -26.24
CA VAL A 1114 1.87 -46.44 -25.40
C VAL A 1114 2.74 -47.43 -26.17
N GLY A 1115 3.34 -46.96 -27.26
CA GLY A 1115 4.37 -47.69 -27.98
C GLY A 1115 5.64 -47.81 -27.15
N ARG A 1116 5.85 -48.98 -26.55
CA ARG A 1116 7.08 -49.56 -25.96
C ARG A 1116 8.00 -48.62 -25.14
N PRO A 1117 8.30 -48.94 -23.87
CA PRO A 1117 9.39 -48.25 -23.17
C PRO A 1117 10.70 -48.55 -23.91
N PRO A 1118 11.59 -47.57 -24.16
CA PRO A 1118 12.97 -47.91 -24.44
C PRO A 1118 13.51 -48.59 -23.18
N ARG A 1119 13.75 -49.90 -23.27
CA ARG A 1119 14.59 -50.61 -22.29
C ARG A 1119 15.98 -50.01 -22.37
N THR A 1120 16.24 -48.98 -21.57
CA THR A 1120 17.56 -48.65 -21.07
C THR A 1120 17.37 -48.17 -19.64
N SER A 1121 18.02 -48.87 -18.72
CA SER A 1121 18.05 -48.59 -17.30
C SER A 1121 18.43 -47.13 -17.04
N MET A 1122 17.46 -46.28 -16.71
CA MET A 1122 17.70 -45.05 -15.95
C MET A 1122 17.79 -45.40 -14.47
N GLU A 1123 18.75 -46.26 -14.13
CA GLU A 1123 19.33 -46.27 -12.80
C GLU A 1123 20.72 -45.65 -12.91
N SER A 1124 20.92 -44.64 -12.06
CA SER A 1124 22.16 -43.91 -11.78
C SER A 1124 22.55 -42.76 -12.72
N ARG A 1125 22.68 -41.58 -12.07
CA ARG A 1125 23.40 -40.35 -12.51
C ARG A 1125 22.65 -39.33 -13.36
N LEU A 1126 21.50 -38.88 -12.88
CA LEU A 1126 21.15 -37.45 -12.94
C LEU A 1126 21.45 -36.87 -11.56
N GLY A 1127 22.32 -35.88 -11.50
CA GLY A 1127 22.69 -35.22 -10.26
C GLY A 1127 21.46 -34.59 -9.61
N ASN A 1128 20.99 -35.20 -8.53
CA ASN A 1128 20.03 -34.60 -7.61
C ASN A 1128 20.66 -33.35 -6.99
N MET A 1129 20.49 -32.20 -7.62
CA MET A 1129 20.53 -30.94 -6.89
C MET A 1129 19.11 -30.64 -6.42
N SER A 1130 18.81 -31.05 -5.19
CA SER A 1130 17.66 -30.49 -4.47
C SER A 1130 17.93 -28.99 -4.29
N LEU A 1131 17.10 -28.15 -4.91
CA LEU A 1131 17.11 -26.72 -4.65
C LEU A 1131 16.67 -26.49 -3.20
N ILE A 1132 17.48 -25.74 -2.46
CA ILE A 1132 17.29 -25.43 -1.04
C ILE A 1132 15.91 -24.75 -0.86
N PRO A 1133 15.04 -25.25 0.04
CA PRO A 1133 13.78 -24.56 0.34
C PRO A 1133 14.08 -23.16 0.90
N ILE A 1134 13.46 -22.13 0.33
CA ILE A 1134 13.71 -20.73 0.69
C ILE A 1134 13.23 -20.40 2.14
N ARG A 1135 12.53 -21.33 2.81
CA ARG A 1135 12.16 -21.22 4.24
C ARG A 1135 12.19 -22.59 4.95
N GLY A 1136 13.12 -22.74 5.89
CA GLY A 1136 13.24 -23.86 6.83
C GLY A 1136 13.96 -23.41 8.11
N ASN A 1137 13.80 -24.15 9.22
CA ASN A 1137 14.46 -23.85 10.49
C ASN A 1137 15.99 -23.91 10.30
N GLU A 1138 16.74 -23.02 10.96
CA GLU A 1138 18.20 -22.91 10.93
C GLU A 1138 18.92 -24.27 11.12
N ASN A 1139 18.33 -25.19 11.89
CA ASN A 1139 18.85 -26.54 12.10
C ASN A 1139 18.69 -27.48 10.87
N GLU A 1140 17.68 -27.29 10.03
CA GLU A 1140 17.49 -28.02 8.76
C GLU A 1140 18.37 -27.47 7.64
N ILE A 1141 18.62 -26.16 7.66
CA ILE A 1141 19.59 -25.49 6.77
C ILE A 1141 21.01 -25.96 7.11
N ARG A 1142 21.38 -26.06 8.40
CA ARG A 1142 22.68 -26.64 8.82
C ARG A 1142 22.85 -28.10 8.43
N ARG A 1143 21.81 -28.95 8.54
CA ARG A 1143 21.88 -30.36 8.08
C ARG A 1143 22.05 -30.46 6.56
N SER A 1144 21.33 -29.64 5.80
CA SER A 1144 21.43 -29.59 4.33
C SER A 1144 22.79 -29.04 3.87
N LEU A 1145 23.36 -28.06 4.58
CA LEU A 1145 24.71 -27.55 4.34
C LEU A 1145 25.80 -28.55 4.74
N SER A 1146 25.59 -29.35 5.79
CA SER A 1146 26.53 -30.41 6.17
C SER A 1146 26.61 -31.55 5.14
N GLN A 1147 25.57 -31.76 4.34
CA GLN A 1147 25.58 -32.66 3.19
C GLN A 1147 26.29 -32.08 1.96
N LEU A 1148 26.46 -30.75 1.88
CA LEU A 1148 27.21 -30.07 0.81
C LEU A 1148 28.73 -30.00 1.07
N THR A 1149 29.18 -30.29 2.30
CA THR A 1149 30.60 -30.33 2.68
C THR A 1149 31.25 -31.71 2.61
N ILE A 1150 30.56 -32.73 2.09
CA ILE A 1150 31.14 -34.07 1.90
C ILE A 1150 31.69 -34.17 0.48
N ASP A 1151 33.00 -34.40 0.40
CA ASP A 1151 33.81 -34.56 -0.81
C ASP A 1151 33.22 -35.58 -1.81
N PRO A 1152 33.02 -35.22 -3.10
CA PRO A 1152 32.54 -36.14 -4.14
C PRO A 1152 33.44 -37.37 -4.38
N VAL A 1153 34.69 -37.35 -3.89
CA VAL A 1153 35.62 -38.48 -4.04
C VAL A 1153 35.30 -39.66 -3.10
N SER A 1154 34.55 -39.44 -2.02
CA SER A 1154 34.20 -40.51 -1.06
C SER A 1154 33.20 -41.55 -1.62
N LEU A 1155 32.56 -41.30 -2.76
CA LEU A 1155 31.60 -42.20 -3.41
C LEU A 1155 32.19 -43.11 -4.51
N LEU A 1156 33.49 -43.00 -4.79
CA LEU A 1156 34.17 -43.87 -5.77
C LEU A 1156 35.09 -44.94 -5.14
N GLY A 1157 35.13 -45.05 -3.80
CA GLY A 1157 35.93 -46.04 -3.06
C GLY A 1157 35.23 -47.37 -2.73
N ARG A 1158 34.06 -47.67 -3.32
CA ARG A 1158 33.39 -48.97 -3.18
C ARG A 1158 32.78 -49.44 -4.50
N VAL A 1159 33.65 -49.84 -5.43
CA VAL A 1159 33.45 -50.96 -6.36
C VAL A 1159 34.79 -51.68 -6.47
#